data_AF-A0A4Q9PZ70-F1
#
_entry.id   AF-A0A4Q9PZ70-F1
#
_cell.length_a   1.000
_cell.length_b   1.000
_cell.length_c   1.000
_cell.angle_alpha   90.00
_cell.angle_beta   90.00
_cell.angle_gamma   90.00
#
_symmetry.space_group_name_H-M   'P 1'
#
loop_
_entity.id
_entity.type
_entity.pdbx_description
1 polymer ?
#
loop_
_entity_poly.entity_id
_entity_poly.type
_entity_poly.pdbx_seq_one_letter_code
_entity_poly.pdbx_strand_id
1 'polypeptide(L)'
;MRLLNVKTGQFELVTDPREVRYAILSHTWNPASEPTYQDVCQIQKRCGPPPCGPSVLSSLPEKIRRFCELARDDGFELVWTDTCCINKADHTELVEIMNSMFDWYGLARVCYVYLPDVLDDHNGLFIESRWFTRKWTLQELIAPSIVLFFGRDWALLGSKNTLSSLVKEITGIDRKILALEQSVDDVPMANRMAWGSHRKSTRQEDEAYSMMGILGVGLQPMYGERETAFWRLQVEAYKRCPDHTLLAWGPSISLDDLSDRIPHLCLQTPDSTNTSSLLCHRHHFYASQGSEPDRVSLSLPTFARQLGISGSSLSELYASVTFTHPPGHMILPTVVFDGIHIALLPCTRRGELGLFGLPVVPSDSQSVRVIGPLYHDHEDRPLYHDHEDGPCYSRLLYLSENDLTALCSHPPVMKSVYPLVHIQPNPMIENLRWFKKNSRPRSYLQFRRFSENFFGRPVSSFPKPKNHFNTQSGASDSEESESNADGPMSSQASATGNLDVEQRPKIRLIETHTGKFDTMSDPHSVHYAILSHRWLNQAQGSLSEQSYQDICRFHNEQAGRGDAVLSRFDEKLRHFCSFAWEDGFRYGWADTCCIDKSNPWEVEEAIPAMYDWYAHSTVCYVFLHDVHSTNWREELAESEWFDRGWTLQELLAPRKHVFVSKDWIKIGTKDDPEILALVERATGIPRSVLAGERPLADVPITQRLSWAAARTTTRVEDQAYSLMDIVGVKIPVAYGEGRYALIRLQEEILKANSDQTLYTWGPCYDPISATRLGDSSSSSPHADAPTSAQFMLASSLHEFAGSSALDRITPDELAELEIPVANEAFELTQLSHSFSASGVQTS
;
A
#
# COMPACT_ATOMS: atom_id res chain seq x y z
N MET A 1 1.83 16.26 5.66
CA MET A 1 1.60 16.21 7.13
C MET A 1 1.33 17.60 7.68
N ARG A 2 0.29 17.80 8.50
CA ARG A 2 0.04 19.07 9.21
C ARG A 2 0.60 18.99 10.63
N LEU A 3 1.38 19.98 11.04
CA LEU A 3 2.02 20.07 12.36
C LEU A 3 1.59 21.37 13.06
N LEU A 4 1.70 21.41 14.38
CA LEU A 4 1.45 22.60 15.19
C LEU A 4 2.78 23.21 15.64
N ASN A 5 3.00 24.49 15.39
CA ASN A 5 4.18 25.20 15.87
C ASN A 5 4.04 25.53 17.37
N VAL A 6 4.99 25.09 18.19
CA VAL A 6 4.91 25.23 19.65
C VAL A 6 5.09 26.67 20.14
N LYS A 7 5.68 27.56 19.33
CA LYS A 7 5.89 28.97 19.67
C LYS A 7 4.66 29.81 19.32
N THR A 8 4.03 29.52 18.18
CA THR A 8 2.94 30.36 17.64
C THR A 8 1.55 29.75 17.81
N GLY A 9 1.43 28.43 17.98
CA GLY A 9 0.18 27.69 17.93
C GLY A 9 -0.45 27.62 16.53
N GLN A 10 0.30 28.00 15.48
CA GLN A 10 -0.17 27.95 14.10
C GLN A 10 0.06 26.58 13.48
N PHE A 11 -0.80 26.20 12.53
CA PHE A 11 -0.57 25.01 11.73
C PHE A 11 0.47 25.28 10.65
N GLU A 12 1.40 24.35 10.49
CA GLU A 12 2.39 24.33 9.43
C GLU A 12 2.21 23.06 8.60
N LEU A 13 2.19 23.21 7.28
CA LEU A 13 2.09 22.07 6.36
C LEU A 13 3.50 21.66 5.94
N VAL A 14 3.83 20.41 6.20
CA VAL A 14 5.09 19.79 5.78
C VAL A 14 4.79 18.75 4.71
N THR A 15 5.50 18.84 3.59
CA THR A 15 5.36 17.90 2.47
C THR A 15 5.98 16.55 2.80
N ASP A 16 7.24 16.53 3.25
CA ASP A 16 7.95 15.33 3.65
C ASP A 16 8.30 15.36 5.16
N PRO A 17 7.69 14.48 5.98
CA PRO A 17 7.98 14.43 7.42
C PRO A 17 9.44 14.05 7.74
N ARG A 18 10.22 13.51 6.79
CA ARG A 18 11.64 13.17 6.96
C ARG A 18 12.55 14.39 7.01
N GLU A 19 12.11 15.52 6.43
CA GLU A 19 12.90 16.75 6.35
C GLU A 19 12.79 17.62 7.60
N VAL A 20 11.88 17.28 8.53
CA VAL A 20 11.60 18.08 9.72
C VAL A 20 11.76 17.27 11.01
N ARG A 21 12.10 17.96 12.09
CA ARG A 21 12.17 17.39 13.44
C ARG A 21 10.93 17.79 14.23
N TYR A 22 10.17 16.80 14.68
CA TYR A 22 8.95 17.03 15.46
C TYR A 22 8.79 15.99 16.57
N ALA A 23 8.02 16.37 17.59
CA ALA A 23 7.53 15.47 18.63
C ALA A 23 6.08 15.06 18.34
N ILE A 24 5.70 13.86 18.74
CA ILE A 24 4.36 13.31 18.52
C ILE A 24 3.68 12.95 19.84
N LEU A 25 2.38 13.21 19.95
CA LEU A 25 1.59 12.86 21.13
C LEU A 25 0.81 11.57 20.87
N SER A 26 1.01 10.60 21.75
CA SER A 26 0.19 9.40 21.87
C SER A 26 -0.68 9.50 23.13
N HIS A 27 -1.97 9.21 23.01
CA HIS A 27 -2.89 9.30 24.15
C HIS A 27 -4.17 8.48 23.94
N THR A 28 -5.02 8.45 24.96
CA THR A 28 -6.41 7.98 24.80
C THR A 28 -7.37 9.14 24.78
N TRP A 29 -8.28 9.12 23.79
CA TRP A 29 -9.18 10.23 23.57
C TRP A 29 -10.15 10.46 24.72
N ASN A 30 -10.38 11.73 25.04
CA ASN A 30 -11.50 12.18 25.86
C ASN A 30 -12.34 13.19 25.06
N PRO A 31 -13.47 12.75 24.46
CA PRO A 31 -14.32 13.58 23.59
C PRO A 31 -14.80 14.89 24.22
N ALA A 32 -14.87 14.96 25.54
CA ALA A 32 -15.33 16.17 26.25
C ALA A 32 -14.26 17.28 26.32
N SER A 33 -12.98 16.96 26.05
CA SER A 33 -11.85 17.87 26.35
C SER A 33 -10.84 18.04 25.22
N GLU A 34 -10.94 17.26 24.14
CA GLU A 34 -9.96 17.27 23.05
C GLU A 34 -10.41 18.16 21.89
N PRO A 35 -9.54 19.07 21.44
CA PRO A 35 -9.87 19.92 20.31
C PRO A 35 -9.79 19.13 19.01
N THR A 36 -10.77 19.35 18.14
CA THR A 36 -10.70 18.94 16.73
C THR A 36 -9.85 19.92 15.92
N TYR A 37 -9.53 19.56 14.68
CA TYR A 37 -8.91 20.47 13.71
C TYR A 37 -9.72 21.77 13.56
N GLN A 38 -11.04 21.66 13.44
CA GLN A 38 -11.94 22.79 13.28
C GLN A 38 -11.89 23.73 14.50
N ASP A 39 -11.80 23.17 15.71
CA ASP A 39 -11.71 23.97 16.94
C ASP A 39 -10.44 24.81 16.97
N VAL A 40 -9.28 24.21 16.63
CA VAL A 40 -8.00 24.94 16.57
C VAL A 40 -8.03 26.00 15.46
N CYS A 41 -8.59 25.71 14.29
CA CYS A 41 -8.76 26.72 13.23
C CYS A 41 -9.63 27.91 13.69
N GLN A 42 -10.69 27.67 14.49
CA GLN A 42 -11.49 28.75 15.06
C GLN A 42 -10.69 29.59 16.06
N ILE A 43 -9.88 28.95 16.91
CA ILE A 43 -9.00 29.63 17.85
C ILE A 43 -7.98 30.51 17.08
N GLN A 44 -7.32 29.96 16.07
CA GLN A 44 -6.36 30.69 15.22
C GLN A 44 -7.01 31.92 14.55
N LYS A 45 -8.22 31.76 13.99
CA LYS A 45 -8.96 32.87 13.38
C LYS A 45 -9.32 33.98 14.38
N ARG A 46 -9.70 33.62 15.62
CA ARG A 46 -10.03 34.59 16.67
C ARG A 46 -8.79 35.34 17.17
N CYS A 47 -7.64 34.68 17.18
CA CYS A 47 -6.39 35.26 17.67
C CYS A 47 -5.69 36.17 16.65
N GLY A 48 -5.96 36.03 15.34
CA GLY A 48 -5.30 36.82 14.30
C GLY A 48 -3.80 36.47 14.13
N PRO A 49 -3.10 37.09 13.15
CA PRO A 49 -1.68 36.83 12.92
C PRO A 49 -0.79 37.43 14.03
N PRO A 50 0.27 36.73 14.46
CA PRO A 50 1.27 37.29 15.38
C PRO A 50 1.92 38.56 14.80
N PRO A 51 2.31 39.57 15.61
CA PRO A 51 2.31 39.61 17.07
C PRO A 51 1.09 40.34 17.69
N CYS A 52 0.14 40.81 16.87
CA CYS A 52 -0.84 41.83 17.27
C CYS A 52 -2.13 41.30 17.93
N GLY A 53 -2.27 39.98 18.12
CA GLY A 53 -3.45 39.38 18.76
C GLY A 53 -3.10 38.41 19.90
N PRO A 54 -4.11 37.91 20.65
CA PRO A 54 -3.88 37.01 21.78
C PRO A 54 -3.15 35.74 21.34
N SER A 55 -2.30 35.19 22.20
CA SER A 55 -1.53 33.99 21.86
C SER A 55 -2.47 32.80 21.60
N VAL A 56 -2.41 32.21 20.40
CA VAL A 56 -3.14 30.98 20.06
C VAL A 56 -2.82 29.89 21.07
N LEU A 57 -1.53 29.73 21.40
CA LEU A 57 -1.05 28.73 22.36
C LEU A 57 -1.73 28.84 23.73
N SER A 58 -1.94 30.07 24.22
CA SER A 58 -2.63 30.31 25.50
C SER A 58 -4.12 29.99 25.47
N SER A 59 -4.71 29.96 24.28
CA SER A 59 -6.13 29.66 24.06
C SER A 59 -6.39 28.20 23.70
N LEU A 60 -5.33 27.38 23.53
CA LEU A 60 -5.46 25.95 23.30
C LEU A 60 -5.86 25.21 24.58
N PRO A 61 -6.58 24.07 24.47
CA PRO A 61 -6.87 23.22 25.61
C PRO A 61 -5.61 22.78 26.35
N GLU A 62 -5.72 22.65 27.67
CA GLU A 62 -4.59 22.42 28.59
C GLU A 62 -3.67 21.29 28.15
N LYS A 63 -4.23 20.14 27.75
CA LYS A 63 -3.45 18.98 27.28
C LYS A 63 -2.52 19.33 26.11
N ILE A 64 -3.04 20.06 25.11
CA ILE A 64 -2.25 20.45 23.93
C ILE A 64 -1.23 21.52 24.29
N ARG A 65 -1.62 22.48 25.14
CA ARG A 65 -0.70 23.51 25.65
C ARG A 65 0.47 22.88 26.41
N ARG A 66 0.21 21.94 27.32
CA ARG A 66 1.24 21.22 28.09
C ARG A 66 2.14 20.37 27.20
N PHE A 67 1.56 19.68 26.22
CA PHE A 67 2.33 18.96 25.20
C PHE A 67 3.29 19.90 24.44
N CYS A 68 2.80 21.07 24.01
CA CYS A 68 3.65 22.06 23.33
C CYS A 68 4.74 22.63 24.25
N GLU A 69 4.43 22.91 25.52
CA GLU A 69 5.40 23.36 26.51
C GLU A 69 6.52 22.34 26.69
N LEU A 70 6.16 21.07 26.92
CA LEU A 70 7.11 19.97 27.07
C LEU A 70 8.00 19.80 25.83
N ALA A 71 7.39 19.76 24.64
CA ALA A 71 8.12 19.61 23.39
C ALA A 71 9.10 20.78 23.15
N ARG A 72 8.67 22.01 23.46
CA ARG A 72 9.50 23.21 23.34
C ARG A 72 10.70 23.16 24.29
N ASP A 73 10.48 22.73 25.52
CA ASP A 73 11.52 22.65 26.54
C ASP A 73 12.57 21.57 26.18
N ASP A 74 12.15 20.51 25.47
CA ASP A 74 13.03 19.51 24.84
C ASP A 74 13.66 19.96 23.50
N GLY A 75 13.37 21.19 23.04
CA GLY A 75 13.99 21.80 21.86
C GLY A 75 13.29 21.52 20.53
N PHE A 76 12.04 21.06 20.52
CA PHE A 76 11.24 20.89 19.31
C PHE A 76 10.47 22.16 18.95
N GLU A 77 10.35 22.46 17.65
CA GLU A 77 9.55 23.58 17.16
C GLU A 77 8.16 23.16 16.68
N LEU A 78 8.03 21.90 16.27
CA LEU A 78 6.83 21.34 15.66
C LEU A 78 6.35 20.13 16.44
N VAL A 79 5.04 20.02 16.58
CA VAL A 79 4.39 18.87 17.23
C VAL A 79 3.24 18.33 16.41
N TRP A 80 2.96 17.04 16.57
CA TRP A 80 1.81 16.37 15.96
C TRP A 80 0.91 15.69 17.00
N THR A 81 -0.41 15.77 16.79
CA THR A 81 -1.40 14.99 17.53
C THR A 81 -2.60 14.68 16.64
N ASP A 82 -3.07 13.44 16.68
CA ASP A 82 -4.16 12.94 15.84
C ASP A 82 -5.50 13.65 16.09
N THR A 83 -5.69 14.31 17.24
CA THR A 83 -6.94 15.01 17.58
C THR A 83 -7.18 16.25 16.72
N CYS A 84 -6.17 17.11 16.59
CA CYS A 84 -6.31 18.42 15.94
C CYS A 84 -5.41 18.62 14.72
N CYS A 85 -4.36 17.82 14.51
CA CYS A 85 -3.54 17.92 13.30
C CYS A 85 -4.19 17.22 12.09
N ILE A 86 -5.22 16.39 12.33
CA ILE A 86 -5.97 15.69 11.28
C ILE A 86 -7.31 16.37 11.05
N ASN A 87 -7.59 16.77 9.81
CA ASN A 87 -8.93 17.17 9.39
C ASN A 87 -9.77 15.92 9.10
N LYS A 88 -10.38 15.35 10.14
CA LYS A 88 -11.22 14.13 10.02
C LYS A 88 -12.48 14.31 9.19
N ALA A 89 -12.84 15.55 8.83
CA ALA A 89 -13.96 15.84 7.92
C ALA A 89 -13.55 15.68 6.45
N ASP A 90 -12.25 15.67 6.15
CA ASP A 90 -11.70 15.38 4.84
C ASP A 90 -11.36 13.87 4.77
N HIS A 91 -12.13 13.13 3.97
CA HIS A 91 -11.93 11.69 3.82
C HIS A 91 -10.59 11.36 3.17
N THR A 92 -10.14 12.16 2.21
CA THR A 92 -8.85 11.96 1.52
C THR A 92 -7.72 12.07 2.53
N GLU A 93 -7.73 13.13 3.33
CA GLU A 93 -6.74 13.33 4.38
C GLU A 93 -6.79 12.19 5.42
N LEU A 94 -7.99 11.79 5.85
CA LEU A 94 -8.14 10.73 6.84
C LEU A 94 -7.53 9.40 6.37
N VAL A 95 -7.83 8.99 5.13
CA VAL A 95 -7.29 7.75 4.55
C VAL A 95 -5.78 7.81 4.41
N GLU A 96 -5.26 8.91 3.87
CA GLU A 96 -3.81 9.10 3.69
C GLU A 96 -3.09 8.96 5.04
N ILE A 97 -3.63 9.59 6.08
CA ILE A 97 -3.05 9.54 7.42
C ILE A 97 -3.16 8.15 8.04
N MET A 98 -4.25 7.42 7.82
CA MET A 98 -4.38 6.05 8.33
C MET A 98 -3.31 5.12 7.76
N ASN A 99 -2.96 5.26 6.48
CA ASN A 99 -1.88 4.50 5.87
C ASN A 99 -0.48 4.98 6.34
N SER A 100 -0.30 6.28 6.58
CA SER A 100 0.99 6.83 7.00
C SER A 100 1.28 6.83 8.50
N MET A 101 0.29 6.51 9.34
CA MET A 101 0.38 6.76 10.79
C MET A 101 1.58 6.06 11.42
N PHE A 102 1.82 4.80 11.07
CA PHE A 102 2.96 4.03 11.58
C PHE A 102 4.30 4.70 11.24
N ASP A 103 4.48 5.11 9.99
CA ASP A 103 5.68 5.80 9.53
C ASP A 103 5.83 7.17 10.21
N TRP A 104 4.76 7.92 10.41
CA TRP A 104 4.82 9.21 11.10
C TRP A 104 5.22 9.03 12.57
N TYR A 105 4.71 8.03 13.27
CA TYR A 105 5.19 7.70 14.61
C TYR A 105 6.66 7.25 14.59
N GLY A 106 7.09 6.49 13.58
CA GLY A 106 8.49 6.06 13.41
C GLY A 106 9.47 7.20 13.10
N LEU A 107 9.04 8.19 12.32
CA LEU A 107 9.83 9.36 11.92
C LEU A 107 9.88 10.44 13.01
N ALA A 108 8.88 10.49 13.90
CA ALA A 108 8.90 11.41 15.03
C ALA A 108 10.15 11.20 15.89
N ARG A 109 10.78 12.29 16.33
CA ARG A 109 12.02 12.19 17.10
C ARG A 109 11.76 11.68 18.53
N VAL A 110 10.57 11.96 19.06
CA VAL A 110 10.09 11.46 20.35
C VAL A 110 8.57 11.36 20.31
N CYS A 111 8.06 10.27 20.87
CA CYS A 111 6.65 10.08 21.17
C CYS A 111 6.41 10.30 22.67
N TYR A 112 5.63 11.31 23.02
CA TYR A 112 5.18 11.49 24.40
C TYR A 112 3.85 10.77 24.58
N VAL A 113 3.80 9.84 25.53
CA VAL A 113 2.59 9.09 25.89
C VAL A 113 1.99 9.73 27.13
N TYR A 114 0.80 10.31 26.99
CA TYR A 114 0.07 10.89 28.13
C TYR A 114 -0.94 9.90 28.71
N LEU A 115 -0.74 9.53 29.98
CA LEU A 115 -1.52 8.54 30.73
C LEU A 115 -2.38 9.23 31.81
N PRO A 116 -3.55 9.77 31.46
CA PRO A 116 -4.43 10.49 32.39
C PRO A 116 -5.04 9.63 33.51
N ASP A 117 -4.94 8.30 33.46
CA ASP A 117 -5.34 7.38 34.54
C ASP A 117 -4.22 7.04 35.54
N VAL A 118 -2.98 7.44 35.26
CA VAL A 118 -1.82 7.12 36.09
C VAL A 118 -1.41 8.35 36.90
N LEU A 119 -1.37 8.21 38.23
CA LEU A 119 -0.79 9.20 39.14
C LEU A 119 0.71 8.92 39.32
N ASP A 120 1.45 9.86 39.90
CA ASP A 120 2.92 10.07 39.91
C ASP A 120 3.79 8.90 40.45
N ASP A 121 3.20 7.73 40.67
CA ASP A 121 3.72 6.60 41.40
C ASP A 121 3.40 5.30 40.63
N HIS A 122 4.45 4.51 40.39
CA HIS A 122 4.46 3.21 39.72
C HIS A 122 3.60 2.11 40.40
N ASN A 123 2.78 2.45 41.41
CA ASN A 123 1.85 1.58 42.13
C ASN A 123 0.76 0.97 41.23
N GLY A 124 1.10 -0.02 40.41
CA GLY A 124 0.16 -0.87 39.66
C GLY A 124 -0.66 -0.18 38.55
N LEU A 125 -0.98 1.11 38.69
CA LEU A 125 -1.83 1.90 37.79
C LEU A 125 -1.25 2.02 36.39
N PHE A 126 0.08 1.97 36.24
CA PHE A 126 0.72 1.95 34.93
C PHE A 126 0.33 0.72 34.11
N ILE A 127 0.36 -0.47 34.73
CA ILE A 127 -0.01 -1.75 34.10
C ILE A 127 -1.48 -1.74 33.69
N GLU A 128 -2.32 -1.13 34.52
CA GLU A 128 -3.77 -1.05 34.31
C GLU A 128 -4.20 0.11 33.38
N SER A 129 -3.26 0.92 32.89
CA SER A 129 -3.61 2.07 32.06
C SER A 129 -4.38 1.64 30.82
N ARG A 130 -5.49 2.32 30.55
CA ARG A 130 -6.32 2.09 29.35
C ARG A 130 -5.57 2.38 28.05
N TRP A 131 -4.42 3.06 28.11
CA TRP A 131 -3.57 3.25 26.95
C TRP A 131 -3.06 1.92 26.39
N PHE A 132 -2.69 0.96 27.25
CA PHE A 132 -2.24 -0.37 26.82
C PHE A 132 -3.37 -1.23 26.24
N THR A 133 -4.63 -0.90 26.56
CA THR A 133 -5.81 -1.64 26.07
C THR A 133 -6.39 -1.03 24.79
N ARG A 134 -5.94 0.14 24.32
CA ARG A 134 -6.42 0.74 23.08
C ARG A 134 -5.68 0.15 21.87
N LYS A 135 -6.38 -0.07 20.75
CA LYS A 135 -5.77 -0.71 19.58
C LYS A 135 -4.75 0.15 18.84
N TRP A 136 -5.12 1.38 18.50
CA TRP A 136 -4.25 2.30 17.76
C TRP A 136 -2.92 2.61 18.46
N THR A 137 -2.91 2.64 19.80
CA THR A 137 -1.71 2.92 20.61
C THR A 137 -0.62 1.83 20.47
N LEU A 138 -0.93 0.68 19.85
CA LEU A 138 0.06 -0.35 19.56
C LEU A 138 1.11 0.14 18.55
N GLN A 139 0.67 0.79 17.48
CA GLN A 139 1.55 1.38 16.48
C GLN A 139 2.38 2.52 17.10
N GLU A 140 1.75 3.30 17.98
CA GLU A 140 2.34 4.43 18.71
C GLU A 140 3.40 3.99 19.74
N LEU A 141 3.38 2.71 20.16
CA LEU A 141 4.38 2.10 21.03
C LEU A 141 5.58 1.55 20.23
N ILE A 142 5.27 0.83 19.15
CA ILE A 142 6.24 0.04 18.38
C ILE A 142 7.07 0.95 17.48
N ALA A 143 6.42 1.81 16.69
CA ALA A 143 7.09 2.54 15.62
C ALA A 143 8.14 3.56 16.13
N PRO A 144 7.89 4.40 17.15
CA PRO A 144 8.85 5.42 17.55
C PRO A 144 10.11 4.83 18.20
N SER A 145 11.27 5.42 17.89
CA SER A 145 12.54 5.06 18.55
C SER A 145 12.61 5.49 20.01
N ILE A 146 12.02 6.63 20.35
CA ILE A 146 11.97 7.16 21.72
C ILE A 146 10.51 7.34 22.11
N VAL A 147 10.11 6.67 23.20
CA VAL A 147 8.78 6.83 23.81
C VAL A 147 8.98 7.19 25.27
N LEU A 148 8.39 8.30 25.71
CA LEU A 148 8.40 8.76 27.11
C LEU A 148 6.98 8.76 27.67
N PHE A 149 6.79 8.11 28.81
CA PHE A 149 5.49 7.99 29.48
C PHE A 149 5.34 9.09 30.53
N PHE A 150 4.21 9.78 30.50
CA PHE A 150 3.86 10.84 31.43
C PHE A 150 2.54 10.53 32.15
N GLY A 151 2.50 10.80 33.45
CA GLY A 151 1.30 10.68 34.27
C GLY A 151 0.28 11.79 34.00
N ARG A 152 -0.82 11.78 34.75
CA ARG A 152 -1.91 12.78 34.67
C ARG A 152 -1.42 14.23 34.87
N ASP A 153 -0.40 14.43 35.68
CA ASP A 153 0.19 15.73 36.02
C ASP A 153 1.31 16.16 35.06
N TRP A 154 1.61 15.36 34.03
CA TRP A 154 2.78 15.47 33.15
C TRP A 154 4.12 15.21 33.85
N ALA A 155 4.16 14.49 34.97
CA ALA A 155 5.40 13.94 35.52
C ALA A 155 5.91 12.78 34.66
N LEU A 156 7.23 12.76 34.41
CA LEU A 156 7.89 11.68 33.68
C LEU A 156 7.89 10.40 34.53
N LEU A 157 7.22 9.36 34.03
CA LEU A 157 7.22 8.03 34.63
C LEU A 157 8.43 7.22 34.16
N GLY A 158 8.86 7.40 32.91
CA GLY A 158 10.02 6.72 32.35
C GLY A 158 9.94 6.60 30.84
N SER A 159 10.97 5.98 30.25
CA SER A 159 11.03 5.69 28.82
C SER A 159 10.64 4.24 28.50
N LYS A 160 10.28 3.96 27.24
CA LYS A 160 10.11 2.58 26.73
C LYS A 160 11.32 1.69 27.01
N ASN A 161 12.54 2.22 26.94
CA ASN A 161 13.75 1.45 27.21
C ASN A 161 13.92 1.14 28.70
N THR A 162 13.77 2.14 29.57
CA THR A 162 13.88 1.98 31.02
C THR A 162 12.77 1.11 31.61
N LEU A 163 11.58 1.14 31.01
CA LEU A 163 10.41 0.34 31.41
C LEU A 163 10.22 -0.92 30.56
N SER A 164 11.19 -1.30 29.72
CA SER A 164 11.04 -2.37 28.72
C SER A 164 10.60 -3.71 29.30
N SER A 165 11.06 -4.08 30.51
CA SER A 165 10.61 -5.30 31.19
C SER A 165 9.13 -5.26 31.54
N LEU A 166 8.65 -4.13 32.07
CA LEU A 166 7.25 -3.93 32.43
C LEU A 166 6.35 -3.85 31.20
N VAL A 167 6.81 -3.13 30.16
CA VAL A 167 6.08 -3.05 28.88
C VAL A 167 6.00 -4.43 28.21
N LYS A 168 7.06 -5.26 28.26
CA LYS A 168 7.03 -6.64 27.79
C LYS A 168 6.01 -7.48 28.56
N GLU A 169 5.95 -7.34 29.88
CA GLU A 169 4.97 -8.04 30.72
C GLU A 169 3.52 -7.68 30.33
N ILE A 170 3.25 -6.40 30.08
CA ILE A 170 1.92 -5.92 29.70
C ILE A 170 1.53 -6.35 28.27
N THR A 171 2.47 -6.27 27.32
CA THR A 171 2.16 -6.35 25.88
C THR A 171 2.55 -7.66 25.20
N GLY A 172 3.43 -8.46 25.83
CA GLY A 172 4.03 -9.64 25.22
C GLY A 172 5.09 -9.33 24.15
N ILE A 173 5.41 -8.05 23.89
CA ILE A 173 6.38 -7.66 22.87
C ILE A 173 7.80 -7.81 23.41
N ASP A 174 8.68 -8.49 22.67
CA ASP A 174 10.05 -8.70 23.12
C ASP A 174 10.83 -7.39 23.28
N ARG A 175 11.75 -7.36 24.25
CA ARG A 175 12.57 -6.19 24.55
C ARG A 175 13.43 -5.77 23.37
N LYS A 176 13.89 -6.71 22.54
CA LYS A 176 14.67 -6.41 21.33
C LYS A 176 13.85 -5.62 20.30
N ILE A 177 12.55 -5.92 20.18
CA ILE A 177 11.63 -5.16 19.33
C ILE A 177 11.34 -3.78 19.94
N LEU A 178 11.06 -3.73 21.25
CA LEU A 178 10.81 -2.46 21.95
C LEU A 178 12.02 -1.51 21.87
N ALA A 179 13.24 -2.05 21.91
CA ALA A 179 14.49 -1.29 21.79
C ALA A 179 14.93 -1.04 20.34
N LEU A 180 14.19 -1.53 19.33
CA LEU A 180 14.53 -1.49 17.90
C LEU A 180 15.88 -2.17 17.57
N GLU A 181 16.30 -3.15 18.37
CA GLU A 181 17.45 -4.02 18.11
C GLU A 181 17.14 -5.10 17.07
N GLN A 182 15.86 -5.42 16.88
CA GLN A 182 15.33 -6.34 15.86
C GLN A 182 14.19 -5.65 15.10
N SER A 183 14.14 -5.83 13.78
CA SER A 183 13.06 -5.27 12.96
C SER A 183 11.75 -5.98 13.25
N VAL A 184 10.63 -5.24 13.23
CA VAL A 184 9.29 -5.84 13.21
C VAL A 184 9.15 -6.77 12.01
N ASP A 185 9.80 -6.46 10.89
CA ASP A 185 9.76 -7.26 9.66
C ASP A 185 10.42 -8.65 9.81
N ASP A 186 11.27 -8.86 10.81
CA ASP A 186 11.89 -10.16 11.13
C ASP A 186 11.00 -11.03 12.03
N VAL A 187 9.89 -10.48 12.53
CA VAL A 187 9.00 -11.18 13.47
C VAL A 187 7.92 -11.95 12.69
N PRO A 188 7.59 -13.20 13.08
CA PRO A 188 6.49 -13.93 12.46
C PRO A 188 5.15 -13.18 12.51
N MET A 189 4.35 -13.27 11.45
CA MET A 189 3.06 -12.59 11.33
C MET A 189 2.09 -12.96 12.45
N ALA A 190 2.09 -14.22 12.90
CA ALA A 190 1.29 -14.65 14.06
C ALA A 190 1.57 -13.79 15.30
N ASN A 191 2.85 -13.56 15.60
CA ASN A 191 3.28 -12.81 16.77
C ASN A 191 2.90 -11.33 16.63
N ARG A 192 3.09 -10.76 15.44
CA ARG A 192 2.65 -9.40 15.14
C ARG A 192 1.14 -9.24 15.35
N MET A 193 0.34 -10.19 14.87
CA MET A 193 -1.12 -10.24 15.10
C MET A 193 -1.47 -10.38 16.58
N ALA A 194 -0.71 -11.20 17.31
CA ALA A 194 -0.93 -11.46 18.74
C ALA A 194 -0.73 -10.21 19.61
N TRP A 195 0.15 -9.28 19.25
CA TRP A 195 0.35 -8.04 20.02
C TRP A 195 -0.91 -7.15 20.10
N GLY A 196 -1.83 -7.34 19.14
CA GLY A 196 -3.13 -6.67 19.15
C GLY A 196 -4.21 -7.39 19.94
N SER A 197 -4.05 -8.68 20.29
CA SER A 197 -5.12 -9.61 20.69
C SER A 197 -5.91 -9.17 21.93
N HIS A 198 -5.25 -8.51 22.87
CA HIS A 198 -5.84 -8.05 24.13
C HIS A 198 -6.28 -6.58 24.10
N ARG A 199 -6.20 -5.93 22.92
CA ARG A 199 -6.54 -4.52 22.74
C ARG A 199 -7.94 -4.35 22.14
N LYS A 200 -8.63 -3.30 22.55
CA LYS A 200 -10.00 -2.94 22.16
C LYS A 200 -9.99 -1.78 21.18
N SER A 201 -10.87 -1.83 20.19
CA SER A 201 -11.16 -0.74 19.27
C SER A 201 -12.56 -0.17 19.51
N THR A 202 -12.77 1.10 19.16
CA THR A 202 -14.09 1.73 19.22
C THR A 202 -14.95 1.34 18.01
N ARG A 203 -14.34 1.26 16.82
CA ARG A 203 -14.96 0.73 15.61
C ARG A 203 -14.49 -0.69 15.35
N GLN A 204 -15.36 -1.52 14.78
CA GLN A 204 -15.03 -2.92 14.49
C GLN A 204 -13.91 -3.02 13.44
N GLU A 205 -13.93 -2.17 12.42
CA GLU A 205 -12.95 -2.18 11.32
C GLU A 205 -11.55 -1.72 11.76
N ASP A 206 -11.46 -0.93 12.83
CA ASP A 206 -10.18 -0.55 13.43
C ASP A 206 -9.46 -1.78 14.02
N GLU A 207 -10.15 -2.92 14.16
CA GLU A 207 -9.46 -4.19 14.40
C GLU A 207 -8.43 -4.51 13.32
N ALA A 208 -8.71 -4.12 12.08
CA ALA A 208 -7.82 -4.32 10.94
C ALA A 208 -6.89 -3.12 10.73
N TYR A 209 -7.46 -1.91 10.66
CA TYR A 209 -6.70 -0.73 10.24
C TYR A 209 -5.58 -0.36 11.23
N SER A 210 -5.75 -0.63 12.52
CA SER A 210 -4.69 -0.40 13.51
C SER A 210 -3.49 -1.35 13.40
N MET A 211 -3.55 -2.36 12.53
CA MET A 211 -2.47 -3.33 12.32
C MET A 211 -1.72 -3.13 11.00
N MET A 212 -2.19 -2.23 10.13
CA MET A 212 -1.66 -2.01 8.77
C MET A 212 -0.15 -1.77 8.76
N GLY A 213 0.34 -0.80 9.53
CA GLY A 213 1.77 -0.49 9.57
C GLY A 213 2.64 -1.56 10.22
N ILE A 214 2.11 -2.28 11.23
CA ILE A 214 2.83 -3.39 11.89
C ILE A 214 3.03 -4.57 10.93
N LEU A 215 2.06 -4.81 10.04
CA LEU A 215 2.13 -5.84 9.01
C LEU A 215 2.75 -5.32 7.70
N GLY A 216 3.07 -4.03 7.63
CA GLY A 216 3.65 -3.38 6.47
C GLY A 216 2.74 -3.37 5.24
N VAL A 217 1.43 -3.18 5.41
CA VAL A 217 0.45 -3.14 4.31
C VAL A 217 -0.41 -1.89 4.35
N GLY A 218 -0.83 -1.39 3.19
CA GLY A 218 -1.82 -0.32 3.05
C GLY A 218 -3.20 -0.89 2.69
N LEU A 219 -4.27 -0.32 3.26
CA LEU A 219 -5.64 -0.62 2.87
C LEU A 219 -6.43 0.68 2.71
N GLN A 220 -7.33 0.70 1.73
CA GLN A 220 -8.39 1.70 1.67
C GLN A 220 -9.42 1.43 2.79
N PRO A 221 -9.55 2.30 3.80
CA PRO A 221 -10.53 2.15 4.88
C PRO A 221 -11.95 2.26 4.35
N MET A 222 -12.80 1.27 4.65
CA MET A 222 -14.21 1.20 4.28
C MET A 222 -15.05 0.94 5.53
N TYR A 223 -15.27 1.98 6.34
CA TYR A 223 -16.10 1.87 7.54
C TYR A 223 -17.55 1.47 7.17
N GLY A 224 -18.01 0.36 7.75
CA GLY A 224 -19.23 -0.35 7.37
C GLY A 224 -18.99 -1.78 6.89
N GLU A 225 -17.74 -2.14 6.56
CA GLU A 225 -17.37 -3.49 6.09
C GLU A 225 -17.21 -4.54 7.21
N ARG A 226 -17.21 -4.12 8.49
CA ARG A 226 -17.13 -5.00 9.67
C ARG A 226 -15.91 -5.94 9.61
N GLU A 227 -16.11 -7.23 9.88
CA GLU A 227 -15.05 -8.25 9.91
C GLU A 227 -14.31 -8.37 8.57
N THR A 228 -14.93 -8.01 7.44
CA THR A 228 -14.33 -7.99 6.10
C THR A 228 -13.03 -7.17 6.06
N ALA A 229 -12.91 -6.12 6.88
CA ALA A 229 -11.69 -5.35 7.01
C ALA A 229 -10.51 -6.23 7.46
N PHE A 230 -10.75 -7.11 8.43
CA PHE A 230 -9.73 -8.00 9.00
C PHE A 230 -9.35 -9.12 8.02
N TRP A 231 -10.29 -9.57 7.18
CA TRP A 231 -10.02 -10.46 6.06
C TRP A 231 -9.09 -9.82 5.03
N ARG A 232 -9.43 -8.60 4.59
CA ARG A 232 -8.61 -7.85 3.61
C ARG A 232 -7.20 -7.63 4.14
N LEU A 233 -7.06 -7.28 5.42
CA LEU A 233 -5.75 -7.15 6.06
C LEU A 233 -4.91 -8.42 5.95
N GLN A 234 -5.46 -9.58 6.32
CA GLN A 234 -4.72 -10.84 6.25
C GLN A 234 -4.34 -11.21 4.81
N VAL A 235 -5.23 -10.98 3.85
CA VAL A 235 -4.95 -11.22 2.43
C VAL A 235 -3.82 -10.32 1.94
N GLU A 236 -3.88 -9.02 2.18
CA GLU A 236 -2.82 -8.10 1.74
C GLU A 236 -1.49 -8.38 2.46
N ALA A 237 -1.53 -8.69 3.76
CA ALA A 237 -0.32 -9.02 4.52
C ALA A 237 0.36 -10.28 3.97
N TYR A 238 -0.42 -11.30 3.61
CA TYR A 238 0.12 -12.57 3.08
C TYR A 238 0.64 -12.44 1.65
N LYS A 239 0.01 -11.60 0.81
CA LYS A 239 0.54 -11.29 -0.54
C LYS A 239 1.94 -10.70 -0.46
N ARG A 240 2.13 -9.79 0.49
CA ARG A 240 3.42 -9.13 0.75
C ARG A 240 4.46 -10.08 1.31
N CYS A 241 4.11 -10.83 2.33
CA CYS A 241 4.99 -11.79 3.00
C CYS A 241 4.21 -13.09 3.20
N PRO A 242 4.50 -14.16 2.42
CA PRO A 242 3.78 -15.43 2.50
C PRO A 242 4.21 -16.24 3.72
N ASP A 243 4.22 -15.62 4.90
CA ASP A 243 4.53 -16.25 6.16
C ASP A 243 3.32 -17.04 6.65
N HIS A 244 3.48 -18.36 6.60
CA HIS A 244 2.45 -19.35 6.97
C HIS A 244 2.01 -19.25 8.43
N THR A 245 2.77 -18.59 9.31
CA THR A 245 2.33 -18.37 10.70
C THR A 245 1.05 -17.53 10.77
N LEU A 246 0.72 -16.74 9.74
CA LEU A 246 -0.59 -16.08 9.65
C LEU A 246 -1.76 -17.07 9.75
N LEU A 247 -1.57 -18.33 9.38
CA LEU A 247 -2.62 -19.34 9.48
C LEU A 247 -2.66 -20.02 10.86
N ALA A 248 -1.67 -19.75 11.71
CA ALA A 248 -1.45 -20.40 12.99
C ALA A 248 -2.22 -19.72 14.15
N TRP A 249 -3.50 -19.46 13.98
CA TRP A 249 -4.37 -18.89 15.02
C TRP A 249 -5.22 -19.95 15.76
N GLY A 250 -5.57 -19.68 17.01
CA GLY A 250 -6.30 -20.60 17.90
C GLY A 250 -5.39 -21.44 18.80
N PRO A 251 -5.96 -22.26 19.70
CA PRO A 251 -5.18 -23.16 20.55
C PRO A 251 -4.59 -24.31 19.71
N SER A 252 -3.37 -24.71 20.03
CA SER A 252 -2.75 -25.93 19.47
C SER A 252 -3.04 -27.14 20.35
N ILE A 253 -3.30 -28.30 19.74
CA ILE A 253 -3.42 -29.59 20.44
C ILE A 253 -2.34 -30.56 19.97
N SER A 254 -2.04 -31.55 20.81
CA SER A 254 -1.17 -32.66 20.44
C SER A 254 -1.91 -33.67 19.56
N LEU A 255 -1.17 -34.53 18.87
CA LEU A 255 -1.75 -35.62 18.06
C LEU A 255 -2.53 -36.60 18.95
N ASP A 256 -2.02 -36.92 20.14
CA ASP A 256 -2.65 -37.83 21.11
C ASP A 256 -4.01 -37.28 21.58
N ASP A 257 -4.07 -35.98 21.89
CA ASP A 257 -5.31 -35.31 22.31
C ASP A 257 -6.36 -35.27 21.20
N LEU A 258 -5.94 -35.21 19.93
CA LEU A 258 -6.86 -35.24 18.79
C LEU A 258 -7.54 -36.61 18.70
N SER A 259 -6.77 -37.69 18.76
CA SER A 259 -7.25 -39.08 18.63
C SER A 259 -8.39 -39.39 19.60
N ASP A 260 -8.25 -38.95 20.85
CA ASP A 260 -9.27 -39.15 21.90
C ASP A 260 -10.56 -38.34 21.66
N ARG A 261 -10.48 -37.26 20.86
CA ARG A 261 -11.59 -36.31 20.62
C ARG A 261 -12.34 -36.56 19.31
N ILE A 262 -11.78 -37.35 18.38
CA ILE A 262 -12.34 -37.67 17.04
C ILE A 262 -13.81 -38.14 17.08
N PRO A 263 -14.24 -39.02 18.00
CA PRO A 263 -15.62 -39.53 18.00
C PRO A 263 -16.68 -38.44 18.16
N HIS A 264 -16.31 -37.29 18.75
CA HIS A 264 -17.22 -36.16 18.98
C HIS A 264 -17.20 -35.12 17.85
N LEU A 265 -16.09 -34.99 17.11
CA LEU A 265 -15.93 -34.07 15.98
C LEU A 265 -16.69 -34.52 14.72
N CYS A 266 -16.75 -35.83 14.45
CA CYS A 266 -17.40 -36.39 13.27
C CYS A 266 -18.94 -36.44 13.34
N LEU A 267 -19.55 -36.17 14.50
CA LEU A 267 -21.00 -36.28 14.72
C LEU A 267 -21.75 -34.94 14.58
N GLN A 268 -21.05 -33.82 14.49
CA GLN A 268 -21.66 -32.53 14.20
C GLN A 268 -21.59 -32.29 12.68
N THR A 269 -22.70 -32.53 11.99
CA THR A 269 -22.86 -32.01 10.64
C THR A 269 -22.61 -30.51 10.69
N PRO A 270 -21.72 -29.93 9.86
CA PRO A 270 -21.54 -28.49 9.82
C PRO A 270 -22.87 -27.88 9.41
N ASP A 271 -23.56 -27.24 10.37
CA ASP A 271 -24.68 -26.38 10.04
C ASP A 271 -24.19 -25.37 9.01
N SER A 272 -24.97 -25.25 7.94
CA SER A 272 -24.67 -24.52 6.70
C SER A 272 -24.29 -23.03 6.85
N THR A 273 -24.12 -22.53 8.07
CA THR A 273 -23.94 -21.12 8.41
C THR A 273 -22.62 -20.79 9.13
N ASN A 274 -21.87 -21.75 9.67
CA ASN A 274 -20.64 -21.48 10.44
C ASN A 274 -19.34 -21.79 9.65
N THR A 275 -19.01 -20.84 8.76
CA THR A 275 -17.68 -20.43 8.26
C THR A 275 -16.50 -21.40 8.30
N SER A 276 -16.35 -22.19 7.23
CA SER A 276 -15.14 -22.91 6.81
C SER A 276 -14.07 -21.98 6.20
N SER A 277 -13.68 -20.92 6.90
CA SER A 277 -12.70 -19.96 6.36
C SER A 277 -11.32 -20.16 6.96
N LEU A 278 -10.27 -20.20 6.13
CA LEU A 278 -8.88 -20.46 6.56
C LEU A 278 -8.29 -19.30 7.38
N LEU A 279 -8.54 -18.06 6.97
CA LEU A 279 -8.01 -16.90 7.70
C LEU A 279 -8.84 -16.67 8.97
N CYS A 280 -8.34 -15.80 9.83
CA CYS A 280 -8.95 -15.54 11.11
C CYS A 280 -10.08 -14.50 10.98
N HIS A 281 -11.18 -14.65 11.73
CA HIS A 281 -12.23 -13.62 11.78
C HIS A 281 -11.81 -12.39 12.60
N ARG A 282 -11.02 -12.60 13.67
CA ARG A 282 -10.61 -11.57 14.62
C ARG A 282 -9.27 -11.89 15.28
N HIS A 283 -8.45 -10.87 15.44
CA HIS A 283 -7.14 -10.95 16.06
C HIS A 283 -7.06 -11.61 17.46
N HIS A 284 -8.12 -11.62 18.27
CA HIS A 284 -8.11 -12.24 19.60
C HIS A 284 -7.78 -13.74 19.57
N PHE A 285 -8.07 -14.43 18.46
CA PHE A 285 -7.69 -15.84 18.29
C PHE A 285 -6.17 -16.06 18.17
N TYR A 286 -5.37 -15.01 17.94
CA TYR A 286 -3.91 -15.08 18.00
C TYR A 286 -3.36 -14.93 19.42
N ALA A 287 -4.18 -14.72 20.45
CA ALA A 287 -3.71 -14.53 21.82
C ALA A 287 -2.84 -15.70 22.33
N SER A 288 -3.16 -16.93 21.93
CA SER A 288 -2.37 -18.13 22.25
C SER A 288 -0.95 -18.12 21.68
N GLN A 289 -0.67 -17.28 20.69
CA GLN A 289 0.64 -17.15 20.04
C GLN A 289 1.57 -16.18 20.80
N GLY A 290 1.01 -15.21 21.54
CA GLY A 290 1.80 -14.22 22.29
C GLY A 290 2.63 -14.81 23.43
N SER A 291 2.26 -15.99 23.93
CA SER A 291 2.99 -16.74 24.96
C SER A 291 3.99 -17.77 24.41
N GLU A 292 4.05 -17.96 23.08
CA GLU A 292 4.94 -18.91 22.41
C GLU A 292 5.80 -18.20 21.34
N PRO A 293 6.79 -17.39 21.76
CA PRO A 293 7.49 -16.44 20.90
C PRO A 293 8.37 -17.06 19.79
N ASP A 294 8.54 -18.38 19.76
CA ASP A 294 9.57 -19.04 18.94
C ASP A 294 9.01 -19.78 17.71
N ARG A 295 7.89 -19.31 17.16
CA ARG A 295 7.25 -19.92 15.97
C ARG A 295 7.72 -19.25 14.69
N VAL A 296 8.72 -19.77 14.00
CA VAL A 296 9.21 -19.21 12.73
C VAL A 296 8.75 -20.07 11.56
N SER A 297 8.14 -19.46 10.54
CA SER A 297 7.86 -20.16 9.28
C SER A 297 9.18 -20.55 8.62
N LEU A 298 9.30 -21.83 8.25
CA LEU A 298 10.48 -22.30 7.53
C LEU A 298 10.21 -22.26 6.03
N SER A 299 11.19 -21.77 5.27
CA SER A 299 11.20 -22.05 3.84
C SER A 299 11.34 -23.55 3.62
N LEU A 300 10.69 -24.04 2.58
CA LEU A 300 10.64 -25.46 2.26
C LEU A 300 12.00 -26.10 1.98
N PRO A 301 12.95 -25.43 1.30
CA PRO A 301 14.29 -25.97 1.16
C PRO A 301 15.01 -26.12 2.51
N THR A 302 14.73 -25.22 3.47
CA THR A 302 15.30 -25.29 4.82
C THR A 302 14.70 -26.46 5.59
N PHE A 303 13.37 -26.60 5.56
CA PHE A 303 12.65 -27.71 6.20
C PHE A 303 13.08 -29.07 5.64
N ALA A 304 13.14 -29.21 4.31
CA ALA A 304 13.55 -30.43 3.62
C ALA A 304 15.01 -30.82 3.91
N ARG A 305 15.93 -29.83 3.88
CA ARG A 305 17.35 -30.04 4.20
C ARG A 305 17.53 -30.49 5.64
N GLN A 306 16.75 -29.90 6.56
CA GLN A 306 16.79 -30.25 7.97
C GLN A 306 16.20 -31.65 8.25
N LEU A 307 15.25 -32.12 7.45
CA LEU A 307 14.71 -33.50 7.53
C LEU A 307 15.45 -34.54 6.67
N GLY A 308 16.46 -34.15 5.89
CA GLY A 308 17.22 -35.06 5.04
C GLY A 308 16.46 -35.61 3.82
N ILE A 309 15.42 -34.92 3.33
CA ILE A 309 14.61 -35.35 2.18
C ILE A 309 15.36 -34.98 0.87
N SER A 310 15.70 -35.98 0.03
CA SER A 310 16.45 -35.79 -1.23
C SER A 310 15.61 -35.18 -2.36
N GLY A 311 16.26 -34.34 -3.19
CA GLY A 311 15.65 -33.31 -4.07
C GLY A 311 14.74 -33.72 -5.23
N SER A 312 14.44 -35.00 -5.49
CA SER A 312 13.49 -35.42 -6.54
C SER A 312 12.04 -35.57 -6.04
N SER A 313 11.84 -35.85 -4.74
CA SER A 313 10.51 -36.01 -4.13
C SER A 313 9.81 -34.67 -3.86
N LEU A 314 10.58 -33.59 -3.66
CA LEU A 314 10.06 -32.28 -3.30
C LEU A 314 9.46 -31.51 -4.49
N SER A 315 10.00 -31.69 -5.69
CA SER A 315 9.48 -31.07 -6.92
C SER A 315 8.08 -31.55 -7.28
N GLU A 316 7.77 -32.83 -7.01
CA GLU A 316 6.42 -33.39 -7.21
C GLU A 316 5.41 -32.93 -6.13
N LEU A 317 5.89 -32.62 -4.92
CA LEU A 317 5.10 -32.09 -3.80
C LEU A 317 4.77 -30.59 -3.94
N TYR A 318 5.56 -29.82 -4.70
CA TYR A 318 5.53 -28.35 -4.70
C TYR A 318 5.27 -27.64 -6.03
N ALA A 319 5.01 -28.34 -7.13
CA ALA A 319 4.84 -27.72 -8.45
C ALA A 319 3.64 -26.72 -8.58
N SER A 320 2.92 -26.36 -7.51
CA SER A 320 1.64 -25.66 -7.65
C SER A 320 1.19 -24.77 -6.49
N VAL A 321 2.09 -24.28 -5.61
CA VAL A 321 1.70 -23.15 -4.72
C VAL A 321 1.62 -21.87 -5.55
N THR A 322 0.51 -21.70 -6.26
CA THR A 322 0.25 -20.60 -7.17
C THR A 322 -1.10 -19.99 -6.80
N PHE A 323 -1.12 -18.73 -6.41
CA PHE A 323 -2.36 -17.99 -6.25
C PHE A 323 -2.79 -17.47 -7.62
N THR A 324 -3.83 -18.05 -8.20
CA THR A 324 -4.57 -17.39 -9.28
C THR A 324 -5.65 -16.48 -8.66
N HIS A 325 -5.96 -15.36 -9.33
CA HIS A 325 -6.95 -14.34 -8.90
C HIS A 325 -8.28 -14.94 -8.38
N PRO A 326 -9.07 -14.19 -7.58
CA PRO A 326 -9.96 -14.74 -6.53
C PRO A 326 -10.95 -15.81 -6.99
N PRO A 327 -11.20 -16.87 -6.18
CA PRO A 327 -10.80 -17.03 -4.79
C PRO A 327 -9.56 -17.91 -4.61
N GLY A 328 -8.63 -17.41 -3.80
CA GLY A 328 -7.30 -17.98 -3.55
C GLY A 328 -7.24 -19.47 -3.32
N HIS A 329 -6.45 -20.12 -4.17
CA HIS A 329 -6.07 -21.51 -4.03
C HIS A 329 -4.74 -21.61 -3.27
N MET A 330 -4.69 -22.44 -2.22
CA MET A 330 -3.44 -22.79 -1.54
C MET A 330 -3.26 -24.30 -1.60
N ILE A 331 -2.07 -24.73 -2.02
CA ILE A 331 -1.74 -26.14 -2.12
C ILE A 331 -0.80 -26.47 -0.97
N LEU A 332 -1.27 -27.34 -0.08
CA LEU A 332 -0.51 -27.82 1.05
C LEU A 332 -0.34 -29.33 0.92
N PRO A 333 0.82 -29.87 1.30
CA PRO A 333 0.97 -31.32 1.40
C PRO A 333 -0.01 -31.86 2.44
N THR A 334 -0.78 -32.89 2.08
CA THR A 334 -1.74 -33.54 2.97
C THR A 334 -1.29 -34.94 3.36
N VAL A 335 -1.49 -35.29 4.61
CA VAL A 335 -1.30 -36.66 5.14
C VAL A 335 -2.61 -37.18 5.71
N VAL A 336 -2.80 -38.50 5.68
CA VAL A 336 -3.97 -39.14 6.27
C VAL A 336 -3.52 -39.88 7.54
N PHE A 337 -4.09 -39.52 8.68
CA PHE A 337 -3.86 -40.18 9.97
C PHE A 337 -5.22 -40.55 10.58
N ASP A 338 -5.42 -41.84 10.86
CA ASP A 338 -6.66 -42.41 11.42
C ASP A 338 -7.96 -41.94 10.72
N GLY A 339 -7.92 -41.84 9.38
CA GLY A 339 -9.05 -41.41 8.56
C GLY A 339 -9.26 -39.88 8.44
N ILE A 340 -8.43 -39.07 9.11
CA ILE A 340 -8.45 -37.61 9.02
C ILE A 340 -7.37 -37.14 8.04
N HIS A 341 -7.76 -36.27 7.10
CA HIS A 341 -6.78 -35.60 6.23
C HIS A 341 -6.23 -34.38 6.97
N ILE A 342 -4.92 -34.19 6.93
CA ILE A 342 -4.21 -33.12 7.64
C ILE A 342 -3.29 -32.42 6.65
N ALA A 343 -3.53 -31.14 6.39
CA ALA A 343 -2.65 -30.29 5.60
C ALA A 343 -1.49 -29.78 6.46
N LEU A 344 -0.26 -29.92 5.98
CA LEU A 344 0.95 -29.66 6.75
C LEU A 344 1.53 -28.28 6.45
N LEU A 345 1.92 -27.56 7.50
CA LEU A 345 2.55 -26.24 7.46
C LEU A 345 3.88 -26.30 8.23
N PRO A 346 5.03 -26.10 7.57
CA PRO A 346 6.33 -26.20 8.21
C PRO A 346 6.65 -25.01 9.11
N CYS A 347 7.14 -25.31 10.31
CA CYS A 347 7.53 -24.30 11.28
C CYS A 347 8.68 -24.81 12.16
N THR A 348 9.30 -23.89 12.89
CA THR A 348 10.04 -24.24 14.11
C THR A 348 9.23 -23.83 15.32
N ARG A 349 9.39 -24.53 16.45
CA ARG A 349 8.90 -24.10 17.76
C ARG A 349 10.03 -24.27 18.76
N ARG A 350 10.46 -23.16 19.39
CA ARG A 350 11.59 -23.15 20.35
C ARG A 350 12.91 -23.69 19.78
N GLY A 351 13.11 -23.51 18.47
CA GLY A 351 14.29 -24.00 17.76
C GLY A 351 14.22 -25.47 17.34
N GLU A 352 13.16 -26.20 17.70
CA GLU A 352 12.91 -27.57 17.23
C GLU A 352 12.03 -27.54 15.97
N LEU A 353 12.26 -28.50 15.06
CA LEU A 353 11.45 -28.70 13.87
C LEU A 353 10.08 -29.26 14.23
N GLY A 354 9.02 -28.70 13.66
CA GLY A 354 7.66 -29.21 13.80
C GLY A 354 6.78 -28.88 12.60
N LEU A 355 5.68 -29.61 12.46
CA LEU A 355 4.65 -29.29 11.47
C LEU A 355 3.37 -28.86 12.17
N PHE A 356 2.72 -27.80 11.68
CA PHE A 356 1.32 -27.55 11.99
C PHE A 356 0.44 -28.37 11.05
N GLY A 357 -0.44 -29.18 11.62
CA GLY A 357 -1.48 -29.89 10.90
C GLY A 357 -2.79 -29.11 10.91
N LEU A 358 -3.33 -28.79 9.74
CA LEU A 358 -4.69 -28.29 9.56
C LEU A 358 -5.60 -29.46 9.19
N PRO A 359 -6.55 -29.86 10.06
CA PRO A 359 -7.50 -30.90 9.74
C PRO A 359 -8.41 -30.46 8.59
N VAL A 360 -8.59 -31.35 7.64
CA VAL A 360 -9.32 -31.08 6.41
C VAL A 360 -10.18 -32.27 5.99
N VAL A 361 -11.23 -32.00 5.22
CA VAL A 361 -12.14 -33.02 4.66
C VAL A 361 -12.07 -32.97 3.14
N PRO A 362 -11.86 -34.10 2.46
CA PRO A 362 -11.97 -34.17 1.00
C PRO A 362 -13.37 -33.76 0.55
N SER A 363 -13.46 -32.91 -0.46
CA SER A 363 -14.70 -32.63 -1.19
C SER A 363 -14.70 -33.41 -2.51
N ASP A 364 -15.89 -33.71 -3.03
CA ASP A 364 -16.15 -34.44 -4.28
C ASP A 364 -15.50 -33.84 -5.55
N SER A 365 -14.80 -32.70 -5.43
CA SER A 365 -14.32 -31.84 -6.53
C SER A 365 -12.79 -31.68 -6.62
N GLN A 366 -11.98 -32.65 -6.15
CA GLN A 366 -10.52 -32.50 -6.01
C GLN A 366 -10.12 -31.26 -5.18
N SER A 367 -10.96 -30.90 -4.22
CA SER A 367 -10.74 -29.75 -3.39
C SER A 367 -10.99 -30.14 -1.94
N VAL A 368 -10.29 -29.49 -1.03
CA VAL A 368 -10.28 -29.89 0.38
C VAL A 368 -10.86 -28.76 1.22
N ARG A 369 -11.81 -29.06 2.11
CA ARG A 369 -12.44 -28.08 3.03
C ARG A 369 -11.76 -28.14 4.40
N VAL A 370 -11.45 -26.99 4.97
CA VAL A 370 -10.90 -26.89 6.33
C VAL A 370 -11.98 -27.19 7.36
N ILE A 371 -11.67 -28.05 8.34
CA ILE A 371 -12.54 -28.26 9.50
C ILE A 371 -12.51 -26.98 10.34
N GLY A 372 -13.66 -26.30 10.46
CA GLY A 372 -13.79 -25.08 11.25
C GLY A 372 -13.55 -25.33 12.75
N PRO A 373 -13.37 -24.27 13.57
CA PRO A 373 -13.39 -24.46 15.00
C PRO A 373 -14.82 -24.86 15.38
N LEU A 374 -15.00 -26.03 16.01
CA LEU A 374 -16.30 -26.36 16.56
C LEU A 374 -16.52 -25.46 17.78
N TYR A 375 -17.68 -24.82 17.85
CA TYR A 375 -18.16 -24.17 19.06
C TYR A 375 -19.21 -25.08 19.67
N HIS A 376 -19.02 -25.48 20.92
CA HIS A 376 -20.08 -26.18 21.61
C HIS A 376 -21.14 -25.15 22.02
N ASP A 377 -22.31 -25.19 21.36
CA ASP A 377 -23.46 -24.40 21.79
C ASP A 377 -24.09 -25.06 23.02
N HIS A 378 -24.32 -24.29 24.07
CA HIS A 378 -25.25 -24.64 25.14
C HIS A 378 -26.45 -23.70 24.95
N GLU A 379 -27.45 -24.19 24.22
CA GLU A 379 -28.81 -23.65 24.08
C GLU A 379 -29.01 -22.36 23.25
N ASP A 380 -29.35 -22.53 21.96
CA ASP A 380 -30.33 -21.78 21.16
C ASP A 380 -30.54 -20.28 21.51
N ARG A 381 -29.48 -19.46 21.43
CA ARG A 381 -29.62 -17.98 21.33
C ARG A 381 -28.65 -17.37 20.31
N PRO A 382 -29.07 -16.34 19.56
CA PRO A 382 -28.21 -15.70 18.57
C PRO A 382 -27.01 -15.01 19.25
N LEU A 383 -25.81 -15.29 18.72
CA LEU A 383 -24.50 -14.78 19.12
C LEU A 383 -24.41 -13.24 19.04
N TYR A 384 -24.92 -12.57 20.06
CA TYR A 384 -24.48 -11.24 20.48
C TYR A 384 -24.61 -11.18 22.00
N HIS A 385 -23.58 -11.57 22.74
CA HIS A 385 -23.16 -10.89 23.96
C HIS A 385 -21.76 -11.36 24.37
N ASP A 386 -20.94 -10.37 24.72
CA ASP A 386 -19.61 -10.52 25.29
C ASP A 386 -19.62 -11.39 26.56
N HIS A 387 -18.58 -12.23 26.69
CA HIS A 387 -18.19 -13.04 27.85
C HIS A 387 -19.15 -14.17 28.27
N GLU A 388 -18.81 -15.41 27.91
CA GLU A 388 -18.47 -16.52 28.83
C GLU A 388 -18.06 -17.77 28.04
N ASP A 389 -17.08 -18.49 28.57
CA ASP A 389 -16.29 -19.54 27.93
C ASP A 389 -17.11 -20.78 27.52
N GLY A 390 -17.44 -20.90 26.22
CA GLY A 390 -17.71 -22.19 25.60
C GLY A 390 -16.39 -22.85 25.17
N PRO A 391 -16.23 -24.19 25.28
CA PRO A 391 -15.02 -24.86 24.82
C PRO A 391 -14.90 -24.72 23.30
N CYS A 392 -13.95 -23.91 22.85
CA CYS A 392 -13.54 -23.80 21.47
C CYS A 392 -12.65 -25.01 21.13
N TYR A 393 -13.01 -25.78 20.11
CA TYR A 393 -12.17 -26.87 19.63
C TYR A 393 -11.07 -26.34 18.70
N SER A 394 -9.84 -26.78 18.92
CA SER A 394 -8.60 -26.35 18.26
C SER A 394 -8.56 -26.68 16.76
N ARG A 395 -7.97 -25.76 15.98
CA ARG A 395 -7.75 -25.92 14.53
C ARG A 395 -6.38 -26.47 14.14
N LEU A 396 -5.39 -26.41 15.05
CA LEU A 396 -3.99 -26.65 14.71
C LEU A 396 -3.43 -27.81 15.54
N LEU A 397 -2.87 -28.78 14.83
CA LEU A 397 -2.10 -29.87 15.43
C LEU A 397 -0.63 -29.46 15.47
N TYR A 398 0.04 -29.65 16.61
CA TYR A 398 1.50 -29.59 16.64
C TYR A 398 2.06 -31.00 16.51
N LEU A 399 2.88 -31.24 15.48
CA LEU A 399 3.58 -32.50 15.26
C LEU A 399 5.05 -32.34 15.67
N SER A 400 5.49 -33.09 16.67
CA SER A 400 6.90 -33.17 17.10
C SER A 400 7.74 -33.97 16.10
N GLU A 401 9.07 -33.87 16.18
CA GLU A 401 9.99 -34.68 15.36
C GLU A 401 9.74 -36.20 15.51
N ASN A 402 9.34 -36.65 16.69
CA ASN A 402 8.97 -38.05 16.93
C ASN A 402 7.65 -38.40 16.23
N ASP A 403 6.65 -37.52 16.25
CA ASP A 403 5.37 -37.72 15.55
C ASP A 403 5.58 -37.77 14.03
N LEU A 404 6.48 -36.93 13.52
CA LEU A 404 6.89 -36.93 12.12
C LEU A 404 7.61 -38.23 11.74
N THR A 405 8.53 -38.68 12.58
CA THR A 405 9.22 -39.96 12.38
C THR A 405 8.24 -41.13 12.43
N ALA A 406 7.25 -41.10 13.31
CA ALA A 406 6.16 -42.08 13.38
C ALA A 406 5.28 -42.06 12.12
N LEU A 407 4.88 -40.86 11.66
CA LEU A 407 4.14 -40.65 10.41
C LEU A 407 4.91 -41.17 9.18
N CYS A 408 6.23 -40.97 9.14
CA CYS A 408 7.10 -41.40 8.04
C CYS A 408 7.50 -42.89 8.10
N SER A 409 7.42 -43.54 9.26
CA SER A 409 7.83 -44.94 9.46
C SER A 409 6.71 -45.96 9.24
N HIS A 410 5.47 -45.51 8.98
CA HIS A 410 4.39 -46.35 8.46
C HIS A 410 4.41 -46.36 6.92
N PRO A 411 4.17 -47.52 6.24
CA PRO A 411 4.21 -47.60 4.79
C PRO A 411 3.25 -46.56 4.17
N PRO A 412 3.62 -45.91 3.06
CA PRO A 412 3.01 -44.66 2.66
C PRO A 412 1.54 -44.87 2.35
N VAL A 413 0.68 -44.36 3.24
CA VAL A 413 -0.59 -43.79 2.83
C VAL A 413 -0.41 -42.27 2.68
N MET A 414 0.75 -41.81 2.18
CA MET A 414 0.79 -40.67 1.26
C MET A 414 0.21 -41.13 -0.09
N LYS A 415 -1.01 -41.68 -0.09
CA LYS A 415 -1.65 -42.23 -1.30
C LYS A 415 -2.51 -41.22 -2.05
N SER A 416 -2.48 -39.96 -1.63
CA SER A 416 -3.17 -38.91 -2.33
C SER A 416 -2.58 -37.57 -1.89
N VAL A 417 -1.61 -37.09 -2.66
CA VAL A 417 -1.39 -35.64 -2.76
C VAL A 417 -2.68 -35.08 -3.32
N TYR A 418 -3.61 -34.64 -2.46
CA TYR A 418 -4.78 -33.92 -2.94
C TYR A 418 -4.31 -32.53 -3.36
N PRO A 419 -4.43 -32.18 -4.65
CA PRO A 419 -4.17 -30.82 -5.06
C PRO A 419 -5.28 -29.96 -4.45
N LEU A 420 -4.95 -28.78 -3.93
CA LEU A 420 -5.90 -27.69 -3.60
C LEU A 420 -6.73 -27.82 -2.30
N VAL A 421 -6.34 -27.06 -1.28
CA VAL A 421 -7.27 -26.60 -0.24
C VAL A 421 -8.02 -25.40 -0.81
N HIS A 422 -9.35 -25.52 -0.95
CA HIS A 422 -10.19 -24.44 -1.49
C HIS A 422 -10.60 -23.50 -0.36
N ILE A 423 -10.10 -22.28 -0.39
CA ILE A 423 -10.59 -21.23 0.50
C ILE A 423 -11.80 -20.61 -0.21
N GLN A 424 -13.01 -21.09 0.08
CA GLN A 424 -14.21 -20.39 -0.40
C GLN A 424 -14.39 -19.10 0.42
N PRO A 425 -14.62 -17.95 -0.23
CA PRO A 425 -15.11 -16.79 0.49
C PRO A 425 -16.48 -17.11 1.07
N ASN A 426 -16.76 -16.59 2.26
CA ASN A 426 -18.11 -16.57 2.81
C ASN A 426 -19.07 -16.02 1.72
N PRO A 427 -20.25 -16.63 1.49
CA PRO A 427 -21.25 -16.16 0.51
C PRO A 427 -21.65 -14.67 0.67
N MET A 428 -21.27 -13.99 1.76
CA MET A 428 -21.33 -12.52 1.83
C MET A 428 -20.52 -11.77 0.75
N ILE A 429 -19.50 -12.36 0.12
CA ILE A 429 -18.76 -11.71 -0.99
C ILE A 429 -19.58 -11.66 -2.29
N GLU A 430 -20.54 -12.59 -2.50
CA GLU A 430 -21.45 -12.48 -3.65
C GLU A 430 -22.37 -11.26 -3.52
N ASN A 431 -22.72 -10.87 -2.29
CA ASN A 431 -23.41 -9.60 -2.03
C ASN A 431 -22.53 -8.36 -2.32
N LEU A 432 -21.21 -8.46 -2.26
CA LEU A 432 -20.31 -7.34 -2.63
C LEU A 432 -20.22 -7.14 -4.15
N ARG A 433 -20.30 -8.21 -4.96
CA ARG A 433 -20.47 -8.07 -6.43
C ARG A 433 -21.81 -7.42 -6.77
N TRP A 434 -22.86 -7.70 -5.99
CA TRP A 434 -24.14 -6.99 -6.07
C TRP A 434 -24.02 -5.52 -5.65
N PHE A 435 -23.29 -5.18 -4.58
CA PHE A 435 -23.06 -3.80 -4.16
C PHE A 435 -22.23 -3.00 -5.18
N LYS A 436 -21.17 -3.58 -5.76
CA LYS A 436 -20.36 -2.91 -6.81
C LYS A 436 -21.19 -2.64 -8.08
N LYS A 437 -22.17 -3.50 -8.40
CA LYS A 437 -23.05 -3.36 -9.56
C LYS A 437 -24.24 -2.43 -9.32
N ASN A 438 -24.67 -2.23 -8.07
CA ASN A 438 -25.90 -1.47 -7.75
C ASN A 438 -25.71 -0.20 -6.90
N SER A 439 -24.49 0.15 -6.49
CA SER A 439 -24.25 1.35 -5.67
C SER A 439 -23.98 2.60 -6.50
N ARG A 440 -25.03 3.16 -7.12
CA ARG A 440 -25.11 4.60 -7.40
C ARG A 440 -25.57 5.36 -6.14
N PRO A 441 -25.28 6.66 -6.00
CA PRO A 441 -25.07 7.33 -4.72
C PRO A 441 -26.38 7.65 -3.98
N ARG A 442 -26.76 6.81 -3.02
CA ARG A 442 -27.72 7.18 -1.95
C ARG A 442 -27.03 7.46 -0.61
N SER A 443 -25.72 7.23 -0.51
CA SER A 443 -24.92 7.37 0.72
C SER A 443 -24.77 8.82 1.21
N TYR A 444 -24.82 9.82 0.32
CA TYR A 444 -24.68 11.23 0.71
C TYR A 444 -25.84 11.74 1.58
N LEU A 445 -27.09 11.32 1.31
CA LEU A 445 -28.26 11.73 2.09
C LEU A 445 -28.40 10.96 3.41
N GLN A 446 -27.91 9.72 3.48
CA GLN A 446 -27.86 8.95 4.72
C GLN A 446 -26.76 9.44 5.66
N PHE A 447 -25.59 9.79 5.11
CA PHE A 447 -24.49 10.40 5.89
C PHE A 447 -24.87 11.80 6.41
N ARG A 448 -25.55 12.63 5.60
CA ARG A 448 -26.03 13.97 6.03
C ARG A 448 -27.10 13.88 7.13
N ARG A 449 -28.03 12.93 7.05
CA ARG A 449 -29.01 12.68 8.14
C ARG A 449 -28.35 12.12 9.41
N PHE A 450 -27.25 11.40 9.27
CA PHE A 450 -26.48 10.88 10.38
C PHE A 450 -25.67 12.00 11.07
N SER A 451 -25.04 12.90 10.31
CA SER A 451 -24.35 14.09 10.85
C SER A 451 -25.32 15.07 11.55
N GLU A 452 -26.53 15.23 11.03
CA GLU A 452 -27.56 16.11 11.62
C GLU A 452 -28.15 15.56 12.94
N ASN A 453 -28.00 14.27 13.23
CA ASN A 453 -28.47 13.63 14.47
C ASN A 453 -27.38 13.53 15.56
N PHE A 454 -26.10 13.76 15.22
CA PHE A 454 -24.97 13.58 16.14
C PHE A 454 -24.42 14.90 16.73
N PHE A 455 -24.60 16.04 16.04
CA PHE A 455 -24.30 17.36 16.59
C PHE A 455 -25.58 18.01 17.10
N GLY A 456 -25.72 18.12 18.43
CA GLY A 456 -26.94 18.60 19.10
C GLY A 456 -27.52 19.89 18.49
N ARG A 457 -28.85 19.92 18.31
CA ARG A 457 -29.58 21.10 17.84
C ARG A 457 -29.55 22.22 18.90
N PRO A 458 -29.31 23.50 18.52
CA PRO A 458 -29.83 24.61 19.28
C PRO A 458 -31.36 24.67 19.10
N VAL A 459 -32.07 24.92 20.19
CA VAL A 459 -33.52 25.13 20.22
C VAL A 459 -33.87 26.45 19.52
N SER A 460 -34.67 26.40 18.44
CA SER A 460 -35.65 27.45 18.14
C SER A 460 -36.71 26.96 17.13
N SER A 461 -37.95 27.03 17.56
CA SER A 461 -39.21 26.81 16.83
C SER A 461 -39.45 27.82 15.69
N PHE A 462 -40.07 27.41 14.58
CA PHE A 462 -41.13 28.11 13.80
C PHE A 462 -41.53 27.30 12.53
N PRO A 463 -42.69 27.52 11.88
CA PRO A 463 -43.53 26.47 11.30
C PRO A 463 -43.44 26.35 9.77
N LYS A 464 -43.79 25.17 9.24
CA LYS A 464 -43.89 24.90 7.79
C LYS A 464 -45.20 25.43 7.19
N PRO A 465 -45.18 26.00 5.97
CA PRO A 465 -46.35 26.05 5.12
C PRO A 465 -46.46 24.79 4.23
N LYS A 466 -47.69 24.31 4.07
CA LYS A 466 -48.12 23.32 3.07
C LYS A 466 -48.10 23.99 1.69
N ASN A 467 -47.82 23.21 0.64
CA ASN A 467 -48.63 23.25 -0.58
C ASN A 467 -48.44 22.00 -1.44
N HIS A 468 -49.59 21.42 -1.80
CA HIS A 468 -49.79 20.44 -2.84
C HIS A 468 -49.49 21.05 -4.22
N PHE A 469 -49.05 20.26 -5.19
CA PHE A 469 -49.78 20.09 -6.45
C PHE A 469 -49.37 18.80 -7.16
N ASN A 470 -50.40 18.04 -7.53
CA ASN A 470 -50.43 16.83 -8.35
C ASN A 470 -50.17 17.19 -9.83
N THR A 471 -49.57 16.26 -10.59
CA THR A 471 -50.07 15.88 -11.92
C THR A 471 -49.52 14.53 -12.37
N GLN A 472 -50.43 13.69 -12.86
CA GLN A 472 -50.30 12.33 -13.36
C GLN A 472 -49.78 12.26 -14.81
N SER A 473 -49.56 11.01 -15.24
CA SER A 473 -49.49 10.43 -16.61
C SER A 473 -48.07 10.07 -17.06
N GLY A 474 -47.80 8.92 -17.66
CA GLY A 474 -48.60 7.76 -18.03
C GLY A 474 -47.64 6.67 -18.52
N ALA A 475 -47.94 5.42 -18.20
CA ALA A 475 -47.19 4.25 -18.65
C ALA A 475 -47.77 3.74 -19.98
N SER A 476 -46.91 3.27 -20.87
CA SER A 476 -47.24 2.28 -21.90
C SER A 476 -45.99 1.51 -22.30
N ASP A 477 -46.05 0.21 -22.05
CA ASP A 477 -45.11 -0.83 -22.43
C ASP A 477 -45.06 -1.04 -23.95
N SER A 478 -43.90 -1.49 -24.44
CA SER A 478 -43.80 -2.34 -25.64
C SER A 478 -42.49 -3.13 -25.59
N GLU A 479 -42.62 -4.42 -25.32
CA GLU A 479 -41.63 -5.49 -25.58
C GLU A 479 -41.57 -5.79 -27.08
N GLU A 480 -40.39 -6.03 -27.63
CA GLU A 480 -40.12 -6.80 -28.87
C GLU A 480 -38.61 -7.16 -28.84
N SER A 481 -38.22 -8.40 -28.54
CA SER A 481 -38.22 -9.64 -29.34
C SER A 481 -36.80 -9.96 -29.88
N GLU A 482 -36.20 -11.00 -29.31
CA GLU A 482 -34.94 -11.61 -29.74
C GLU A 482 -35.15 -12.45 -31.01
N SER A 483 -34.21 -12.36 -31.96
CA SER A 483 -34.05 -13.39 -33.01
C SER A 483 -32.57 -13.65 -33.27
N ASN A 484 -32.20 -14.94 -33.20
CA ASN A 484 -30.89 -15.51 -33.50
C ASN A 484 -30.71 -15.73 -35.02
N ALA A 485 -29.49 -15.53 -35.52
CA ALA A 485 -28.99 -16.18 -36.75
C ALA A 485 -27.46 -16.31 -36.75
N ASP A 486 -26.98 -17.47 -37.23
CA ASP A 486 -25.63 -18.03 -37.16
C ASP A 486 -24.59 -17.53 -38.20
N GLY A 487 -23.31 -17.42 -37.73
CA GLY A 487 -22.03 -17.77 -38.40
C GLY A 487 -21.37 -16.82 -39.44
N PRO A 488 -20.04 -16.91 -39.76
CA PRO A 488 -18.94 -17.71 -39.20
C PRO A 488 -17.63 -16.91 -38.86
N MET A 489 -16.64 -17.63 -38.30
CA MET A 489 -15.30 -17.20 -37.84
C MET A 489 -14.40 -16.51 -38.89
N SER A 490 -13.66 -15.46 -38.49
CA SER A 490 -12.25 -15.26 -38.90
C SER A 490 -11.46 -14.26 -38.02
N SER A 491 -10.19 -14.61 -37.79
CA SER A 491 -9.00 -13.83 -37.38
C SER A 491 -8.98 -13.07 -36.04
N GLN A 492 -8.08 -13.56 -35.17
CA GLN A 492 -7.65 -13.00 -33.89
C GLN A 492 -7.06 -11.59 -34.05
N ALA A 493 -7.63 -10.63 -33.31
CA ALA A 493 -7.04 -9.33 -33.02
C ALA A 493 -6.79 -9.24 -31.51
N SER A 494 -5.65 -8.62 -31.17
CA SER A 494 -5.13 -8.38 -29.83
C SER A 494 -6.18 -7.87 -28.84
N ALA A 495 -6.23 -8.50 -27.67
CA ALA A 495 -7.13 -8.15 -26.58
C ALA A 495 -6.75 -6.81 -25.91
N THR A 496 -7.11 -5.70 -26.53
CA THR A 496 -7.46 -4.47 -25.80
C THR A 496 -8.98 -4.47 -25.68
N GLY A 497 -9.47 -4.83 -24.49
CA GLY A 497 -10.91 -4.93 -24.24
C GLY A 497 -11.63 -3.61 -24.52
N ASN A 498 -12.67 -3.67 -25.35
CA ASN A 498 -13.71 -2.65 -25.42
C ASN A 498 -14.35 -2.51 -24.03
N LEU A 499 -13.85 -1.59 -23.23
CA LEU A 499 -14.65 -0.97 -22.18
C LEU A 499 -15.74 -0.15 -22.88
N ASP A 500 -17.00 -0.34 -22.48
CA ASP A 500 -18.11 0.53 -22.90
C ASP A 500 -17.67 2.00 -22.77
N VAL A 501 -17.93 2.82 -23.79
CA VAL A 501 -17.56 4.24 -23.83
C VAL A 501 -18.07 5.01 -22.59
N GLU A 502 -19.13 4.52 -21.93
CA GLU A 502 -19.67 5.08 -20.68
C GLU A 502 -18.80 4.84 -19.42
N GLN A 503 -17.80 3.94 -19.47
CA GLN A 503 -16.97 3.57 -18.32
C GLN A 503 -15.55 4.15 -18.38
N ARG A 504 -15.19 4.93 -19.41
CA ARG A 504 -13.88 5.58 -19.49
C ARG A 504 -13.81 6.80 -18.55
N PRO A 505 -12.65 7.06 -17.91
CA PRO A 505 -12.47 8.22 -17.05
C PRO A 505 -12.63 9.50 -17.88
N LYS A 506 -13.47 10.41 -17.40
CA LYS A 506 -13.75 11.67 -18.08
C LYS A 506 -12.54 12.58 -18.01
N ILE A 507 -12.25 13.28 -19.10
CA ILE A 507 -11.17 14.27 -19.13
C ILE A 507 -11.77 15.68 -19.10
N ARG A 508 -11.19 16.54 -18.26
CA ARG A 508 -11.51 17.97 -18.23
C ARG A 508 -10.45 18.74 -18.98
N LEU A 509 -10.86 19.55 -19.95
CA LEU A 509 -9.99 20.36 -20.80
C LEU A 509 -10.26 21.84 -20.56
N ILE A 510 -9.25 22.67 -20.79
CA ILE A 510 -9.36 24.13 -20.80
C ILE A 510 -9.49 24.58 -22.25
N GLU A 511 -10.50 25.39 -22.53
CA GLU A 511 -10.59 26.09 -23.80
C GLU A 511 -9.57 27.24 -23.84
N THR A 512 -8.59 27.14 -24.73
CA THR A 512 -7.35 27.94 -24.71
C THR A 512 -7.58 29.44 -24.91
N HIS A 513 -8.65 29.85 -25.62
CA HIS A 513 -8.95 31.26 -25.84
C HIS A 513 -9.85 31.90 -24.76
N THR A 514 -10.57 31.11 -23.95
CA THR A 514 -11.50 31.63 -22.92
C THR A 514 -11.07 31.33 -21.49
N GLY A 515 -10.30 30.26 -21.29
CA GLY A 515 -9.97 29.71 -19.98
C GLY A 515 -11.11 28.92 -19.33
N LYS A 516 -12.18 28.57 -20.07
CA LYS A 516 -13.31 27.78 -19.53
C LYS A 516 -13.01 26.30 -19.53
N PHE A 517 -13.51 25.60 -18.52
CA PHE A 517 -13.49 24.13 -18.50
C PHE A 517 -14.60 23.53 -19.37
N ASP A 518 -14.23 22.45 -20.06
CA ASP A 518 -15.13 21.58 -20.81
C ASP A 518 -14.82 20.12 -20.42
N THR A 519 -15.84 19.29 -20.21
CA THR A 519 -15.64 17.89 -19.76
C THR A 519 -16.06 16.95 -20.86
N MET A 520 -15.12 16.12 -21.30
CA MET A 520 -15.31 15.19 -22.41
C MET A 520 -15.40 13.78 -21.87
N SER A 521 -16.33 12.99 -22.44
CA SER A 521 -16.52 11.59 -22.07
C SER A 521 -15.46 10.66 -22.66
N ASP A 522 -14.86 11.04 -23.79
CA ASP A 522 -13.82 10.25 -24.45
C ASP A 522 -12.67 11.15 -24.95
N PRO A 523 -11.46 11.05 -24.36
CA PRO A 523 -10.30 11.85 -24.79
C PRO A 523 -9.90 11.60 -26.25
N HIS A 524 -10.25 10.45 -26.82
CA HIS A 524 -9.88 10.07 -28.19
C HIS A 524 -10.66 10.85 -29.25
N SER A 525 -11.79 11.45 -28.87
CA SER A 525 -12.67 12.19 -29.78
C SER A 525 -12.28 13.66 -29.96
N VAL A 526 -11.25 14.14 -29.25
CA VAL A 526 -10.89 15.56 -29.18
C VAL A 526 -9.42 15.76 -29.51
N HIS A 527 -9.13 16.77 -30.33
CA HIS A 527 -7.76 17.25 -30.55
C HIS A 527 -7.41 18.30 -29.51
N TYR A 528 -6.40 18.02 -28.69
CA TYR A 528 -5.94 18.92 -27.63
C TYR A 528 -4.42 18.90 -27.50
N ALA A 529 -3.88 20.02 -27.01
CA ALA A 529 -2.50 20.12 -26.56
C ALA A 529 -2.42 19.75 -25.07
N ILE A 530 -1.30 19.15 -24.66
CA ILE A 530 -1.03 18.83 -23.25
C ILE A 530 0.23 19.54 -22.78
N LEU A 531 0.21 20.04 -21.55
CA LEU A 531 1.36 20.68 -20.92
C LEU A 531 2.06 19.69 -19.99
N SER A 532 3.35 19.43 -20.26
CA SER A 532 4.26 18.78 -19.33
C SER A 532 5.18 19.83 -18.70
N HIS A 533 5.31 19.84 -17.37
CA HIS A 533 6.11 20.83 -16.66
C HIS A 533 6.57 20.33 -15.28
N ARG A 534 7.57 21.01 -14.70
CA ARG A 534 7.90 20.86 -13.28
C ARG A 534 7.07 21.81 -12.43
N TRP A 535 6.57 21.31 -11.29
CA TRP A 535 5.88 22.14 -10.31
C TRP A 535 6.88 23.05 -9.59
N LEU A 536 6.64 24.36 -9.64
CA LEU A 536 7.50 25.35 -8.98
C LEU A 536 7.02 25.58 -7.54
N ASN A 537 7.90 25.34 -6.57
CA ASN A 537 7.58 25.55 -5.15
C ASN A 537 7.43 27.06 -4.85
N GLN A 538 6.48 27.41 -3.99
CA GLN A 538 6.26 28.80 -3.52
C GLN A 538 7.52 29.43 -2.88
N ALA A 539 8.46 28.63 -2.39
CA ALA A 539 9.72 29.09 -1.79
C ALA A 539 10.73 29.62 -2.83
N GLN A 540 10.59 29.27 -4.10
CA GLN A 540 11.49 29.67 -5.20
C GLN A 540 10.76 30.59 -6.19
N GLY A 541 10.32 31.77 -5.73
CA GLY A 541 10.05 32.92 -6.60
C GLY A 541 8.81 32.86 -7.51
N SER A 542 7.82 33.69 -7.15
CA SER A 542 6.81 34.37 -7.99
C SER A 542 5.84 33.60 -8.91
N LEU A 543 6.01 32.32 -9.20
CA LEU A 543 5.06 31.55 -10.02
C LEU A 543 4.23 30.61 -9.15
N SER A 544 3.12 31.10 -8.60
CA SER A 544 2.12 30.24 -7.96
C SER A 544 1.35 29.48 -9.04
N GLU A 545 1.39 28.17 -9.01
CA GLU A 545 0.60 27.33 -9.91
C GLU A 545 -0.86 27.29 -9.45
N GLN A 546 -1.77 27.67 -10.34
CA GLN A 546 -3.18 27.71 -10.02
C GLN A 546 -3.81 26.31 -10.07
N SER A 547 -4.60 26.00 -9.04
CA SER A 547 -5.32 24.74 -8.92
C SER A 547 -6.68 24.79 -9.64
N TYR A 548 -7.34 23.63 -9.75
CA TYR A 548 -8.73 23.55 -10.20
C TYR A 548 -9.65 24.50 -9.42
N GLN A 549 -9.50 24.57 -8.08
CA GLN A 549 -10.33 25.42 -7.24
C GLN A 549 -10.09 26.92 -7.50
N ASP A 550 -8.85 27.32 -7.81
CA ASP A 550 -8.54 28.71 -8.16
C ASP A 550 -9.27 29.12 -9.44
N ILE A 551 -9.24 28.27 -10.47
CA ILE A 551 -9.92 28.54 -11.74
C ILE A 551 -11.44 28.58 -11.55
N CYS A 552 -12.01 27.64 -10.78
CA CYS A 552 -13.44 27.66 -10.43
C CYS A 552 -13.83 28.93 -9.66
N ARG A 553 -12.97 29.42 -8.76
CA ARG A 553 -13.20 30.68 -8.05
C ARG A 553 -13.27 31.84 -9.02
N PHE A 554 -12.37 31.93 -10.00
CA PHE A 554 -12.41 32.99 -11.01
C PHE A 554 -13.68 32.94 -11.85
N HIS A 555 -14.14 31.75 -12.25
CA HIS A 555 -15.42 31.58 -12.94
C HIS A 555 -16.61 32.11 -12.12
N ASN A 556 -16.65 31.80 -10.81
CA ASN A 556 -17.72 32.27 -9.93
C ASN A 556 -17.69 33.80 -9.72
N GLU A 557 -16.49 34.39 -9.61
CA GLU A 557 -16.31 35.84 -9.47
C GLU A 557 -16.63 36.61 -10.76
N GLN A 558 -16.58 35.95 -11.92
CA GLN A 558 -16.90 36.56 -13.21
C GLN A 558 -18.39 36.77 -13.48
N ALA A 559 -19.27 36.07 -12.74
CA ALA A 559 -20.72 36.21 -12.88
C ALA A 559 -21.24 37.66 -12.64
N GLY A 560 -20.37 38.61 -12.27
CA GLY A 560 -20.71 40.04 -12.11
C GLY A 560 -19.86 41.08 -12.85
N ARG A 561 -18.84 40.74 -13.68
CA ARG A 561 -17.91 41.76 -14.26
C ARG A 561 -17.55 41.67 -15.75
N GLY A 562 -17.73 40.52 -16.41
CA GLY A 562 -17.55 40.39 -17.87
C GLY A 562 -16.11 40.31 -18.41
N ASP A 563 -15.08 40.20 -17.56
CA ASP A 563 -13.70 39.95 -18.00
C ASP A 563 -13.54 38.54 -18.60
N ALA A 564 -12.45 38.23 -19.33
CA ALA A 564 -12.11 36.87 -19.76
C ALA A 564 -11.34 36.13 -18.64
N VAL A 565 -11.69 34.87 -18.33
CA VAL A 565 -11.14 34.12 -17.17
C VAL A 565 -9.64 33.97 -17.32
N LEU A 566 -9.22 33.76 -18.58
CA LEU A 566 -7.83 33.70 -19.01
C LEU A 566 -6.97 34.88 -18.53
N SER A 567 -7.53 36.08 -18.36
CA SER A 567 -6.77 37.25 -17.85
C SER A 567 -6.35 37.11 -16.39
N ARG A 568 -7.01 36.23 -15.63
CA ARG A 568 -6.67 35.92 -14.23
C ARG A 568 -5.75 34.71 -14.09
N PHE A 569 -5.43 34.04 -15.20
CA PHE A 569 -4.51 32.91 -15.15
C PHE A 569 -3.10 33.39 -14.80
N ASP A 570 -2.36 32.52 -14.12
CA ASP A 570 -0.93 32.74 -13.90
C ASP A 570 -0.18 32.80 -15.24
N GLU A 571 1.06 33.30 -15.21
CA GLU A 571 1.84 33.49 -16.44
C GLU A 571 2.06 32.21 -17.22
N LYS A 572 2.31 31.09 -16.53
CA LYS A 572 2.58 29.78 -17.15
C LYS A 572 1.35 29.27 -17.89
N LEU A 573 0.17 29.29 -17.26
CA LEU A 573 -1.08 28.84 -17.88
C LEU A 573 -1.52 29.76 -19.02
N ARG A 574 -1.32 31.09 -18.90
CA ARG A 574 -1.62 32.04 -19.98
C ARG A 574 -0.77 31.78 -21.21
N HIS A 575 0.54 31.63 -21.02
CA HIS A 575 1.44 31.36 -22.14
C HIS A 575 1.17 29.98 -22.75
N PHE A 576 0.93 28.94 -21.95
CA PHE A 576 0.49 27.63 -22.47
C PHE A 576 -0.76 27.76 -23.35
N CYS A 577 -1.78 28.46 -22.87
CA CYS A 577 -3.01 28.68 -23.63
C CYS A 577 -2.76 29.49 -24.92
N SER A 578 -1.93 30.53 -24.87
CA SER A 578 -1.56 31.32 -26.06
C SER A 578 -0.83 30.45 -27.08
N PHE A 579 0.18 29.71 -26.64
CA PHE A 579 1.00 28.84 -27.47
C PHE A 579 0.16 27.76 -28.15
N ALA A 580 -0.71 27.09 -27.39
CA ALA A 580 -1.64 26.09 -27.92
C ALA A 580 -2.63 26.71 -28.91
N TRP A 581 -3.18 27.89 -28.63
CA TRP A 581 -4.11 28.59 -29.51
C TRP A 581 -3.45 29.01 -30.84
N GLU A 582 -2.23 29.54 -30.78
CA GLU A 582 -1.45 29.94 -31.95
C GLU A 582 -1.11 28.74 -32.86
N ASP A 583 -0.85 27.58 -32.27
CA ASP A 583 -0.67 26.31 -32.98
C ASP A 583 -2.00 25.66 -33.44
N GLY A 584 -3.14 26.31 -33.18
CA GLY A 584 -4.47 25.89 -33.66
C GLY A 584 -5.23 24.93 -32.75
N PHE A 585 -4.79 24.74 -31.51
CA PHE A 585 -5.47 23.90 -30.53
C PHE A 585 -6.51 24.70 -29.73
N ARG A 586 -7.78 24.35 -29.91
CA ARG A 586 -8.89 24.91 -29.12
C ARG A 586 -8.84 24.48 -27.66
N TYR A 587 -8.36 23.26 -27.39
CA TYR A 587 -8.34 22.67 -26.06
C TYR A 587 -6.92 22.39 -25.60
N GLY A 588 -6.67 22.66 -24.32
CA GLY A 588 -5.43 22.37 -23.61
C GLY A 588 -5.71 21.56 -22.35
N TRP A 589 -4.73 20.76 -21.91
CA TRP A 589 -4.76 20.06 -20.63
C TRP A 589 -3.50 20.34 -19.82
N ALA A 590 -3.66 20.60 -18.52
CA ALA A 590 -2.60 20.70 -17.54
C ALA A 590 -3.09 20.10 -16.20
N ASP A 591 -2.32 19.17 -15.63
CA ASP A 591 -2.71 18.39 -14.44
C ASP A 591 -3.00 19.27 -13.21
N THR A 592 -2.35 20.43 -13.09
CA THR A 592 -2.50 21.39 -11.99
C THR A 592 -3.94 21.88 -11.83
N CYS A 593 -4.60 22.17 -12.95
CA CYS A 593 -5.93 22.78 -12.96
C CYS A 593 -7.02 21.92 -13.61
N CYS A 594 -6.67 20.95 -14.46
CA CYS A 594 -7.65 20.07 -15.08
C CYS A 594 -8.10 18.93 -14.17
N ILE A 595 -7.32 18.54 -13.17
CA ILE A 595 -7.70 17.52 -12.18
C ILE A 595 -8.13 18.18 -10.87
N ASP A 596 -9.31 17.84 -10.37
CA ASP A 596 -9.74 18.21 -9.02
C ASP A 596 -9.04 17.33 -7.99
N LYS A 597 -7.84 17.75 -7.57
CA LYS A 597 -7.05 17.07 -6.55
C LYS A 597 -7.70 17.05 -5.16
N SER A 598 -8.80 17.77 -4.95
CA SER A 598 -9.59 17.67 -3.71
C SER A 598 -10.65 16.58 -3.75
N ASN A 599 -10.93 16.02 -4.92
CA ASN A 599 -11.88 14.92 -5.11
C ASN A 599 -11.13 13.59 -5.25
N PRO A 600 -11.06 12.74 -4.21
CA PRO A 600 -10.28 11.51 -4.24
C PRO A 600 -10.76 10.52 -5.31
N TRP A 601 -12.05 10.54 -5.66
CA TRP A 601 -12.59 9.70 -6.75
C TRP A 601 -12.04 10.13 -8.11
N GLU A 602 -11.94 11.44 -8.35
CA GLU A 602 -11.36 11.95 -9.58
C GLU A 602 -9.86 11.66 -9.64
N VAL A 603 -9.14 11.74 -8.53
CA VAL A 603 -7.73 11.36 -8.46
C VAL A 603 -7.54 9.86 -8.71
N GLU A 604 -8.37 9.00 -8.14
CA GLU A 604 -8.34 7.55 -8.33
C GLU A 604 -8.61 7.15 -9.80
N GLU A 605 -9.45 7.90 -10.51
CA GLU A 605 -9.71 7.70 -11.94
C GLU A 605 -8.64 8.34 -12.84
N ALA A 606 -8.18 9.55 -12.50
CA ALA A 606 -7.28 10.34 -13.33
C ALA A 606 -5.85 9.81 -13.32
N ILE A 607 -5.31 9.43 -12.16
CA ILE A 607 -3.91 8.99 -12.04
C ILE A 607 -3.64 7.76 -12.94
N PRO A 608 -4.45 6.69 -12.91
CA PRO A 608 -4.30 5.58 -13.85
C PRO A 608 -4.65 5.96 -15.29
N ALA A 609 -5.27 7.09 -15.58
CA ALA A 609 -5.60 7.52 -16.95
C ALA A 609 -4.57 8.48 -17.56
N MET A 610 -3.69 9.08 -16.76
CA MET A 610 -2.79 10.15 -17.21
C MET A 610 -1.91 9.74 -18.39
N TYR A 611 -1.30 8.55 -18.36
CA TYR A 611 -0.49 8.09 -19.48
C TYR A 611 -1.28 8.04 -20.80
N ASP A 612 -2.52 7.54 -20.74
CA ASP A 612 -3.43 7.47 -21.90
C ASP A 612 -3.75 8.87 -22.42
N TRP A 613 -4.02 9.82 -21.52
CA TRP A 613 -4.23 11.22 -21.88
C TRP A 613 -2.98 11.84 -22.55
N TYR A 614 -1.77 11.59 -22.02
CA TYR A 614 -0.54 12.02 -22.69
C TYR A 614 -0.35 11.34 -24.06
N ALA A 615 -0.61 10.04 -24.18
CA ALA A 615 -0.49 9.29 -25.42
C ALA A 615 -1.46 9.76 -26.52
N HIS A 616 -2.66 10.18 -26.13
CA HIS A 616 -3.71 10.66 -27.04
C HIS A 616 -3.70 12.17 -27.28
N SER A 617 -2.87 12.92 -26.54
CA SER A 617 -2.62 14.32 -26.86
C SER A 617 -2.09 14.47 -28.29
N THR A 618 -2.49 15.55 -28.97
CA THR A 618 -2.00 15.80 -30.34
C THR A 618 -0.57 16.34 -30.33
N VAL A 619 -0.22 17.09 -29.29
CA VAL A 619 1.11 17.62 -29.02
C VAL A 619 1.31 17.77 -27.51
N CYS A 620 2.49 17.41 -27.03
CA CYS A 620 2.95 17.70 -25.68
C CYS A 620 3.95 18.88 -25.71
N TYR A 621 3.59 19.99 -25.07
CA TYR A 621 4.52 21.08 -24.82
C TYR A 621 5.28 20.79 -23.53
N VAL A 622 6.60 20.61 -23.65
CA VAL A 622 7.49 20.40 -22.51
C VAL A 622 8.06 21.75 -22.11
N PHE A 623 7.51 22.35 -21.05
CA PHE A 623 7.98 23.63 -20.54
C PHE A 623 9.14 23.45 -19.56
N LEU A 624 10.30 23.99 -19.94
CA LEU A 624 11.56 23.89 -19.22
C LEU A 624 11.88 25.24 -18.56
N HIS A 625 11.44 25.41 -17.32
CA HIS A 625 11.56 26.65 -16.55
C HIS A 625 13.00 27.10 -16.23
N ASP A 626 13.95 26.20 -16.41
CA ASP A 626 15.36 26.26 -16.04
C ASP A 626 16.28 26.31 -17.27
N VAL A 627 15.71 26.20 -18.48
CA VAL A 627 16.46 26.22 -19.74
C VAL A 627 16.18 27.52 -20.49
N HIS A 628 17.22 28.31 -20.75
CA HIS A 628 17.12 29.57 -21.46
C HIS A 628 17.14 29.35 -22.98
N SER A 629 16.37 30.18 -23.69
CA SER A 629 16.26 30.10 -25.15
C SER A 629 17.60 30.29 -25.90
N THR A 630 18.56 30.98 -25.29
CA THR A 630 19.87 31.30 -25.90
C THR A 630 20.96 30.26 -25.64
N ASN A 631 20.82 29.44 -24.60
CA ASN A 631 21.87 28.52 -24.11
C ASN A 631 21.33 27.09 -23.92
N TRP A 632 20.27 26.74 -24.65
CA TRP A 632 19.56 25.48 -24.45
C TRP A 632 20.39 24.24 -24.76
N ARG A 633 21.45 24.33 -25.58
CA ARG A 633 22.28 23.18 -25.96
C ARG A 633 23.08 22.64 -24.79
N GLU A 634 23.56 23.54 -23.94
CA GLU A 634 24.28 23.24 -22.71
C GLU A 634 23.30 22.88 -21.58
N GLU A 635 22.15 23.55 -21.51
CA GLU A 635 21.22 23.45 -20.37
C GLU A 635 20.18 22.32 -20.49
N LEU A 636 19.80 21.91 -21.70
CA LEU A 636 18.70 20.95 -21.89
C LEU A 636 18.96 19.63 -21.18
N ALA A 637 20.15 19.05 -21.35
CA ALA A 637 20.45 17.73 -20.79
C ALA A 637 20.55 17.72 -19.25
N GLU A 638 20.78 18.90 -18.66
CA GLU A 638 20.89 19.11 -17.20
C GLU A 638 19.58 19.64 -16.60
N SER A 639 18.49 19.68 -17.39
CA SER A 639 17.23 20.22 -16.92
C SER A 639 16.64 19.34 -15.83
N GLU A 640 16.18 19.99 -14.77
CA GLU A 640 15.53 19.36 -13.64
C GLU A 640 14.19 18.68 -14.02
N TRP A 641 13.67 18.95 -15.22
CA TRP A 641 12.52 18.23 -15.77
C TRP A 641 12.81 16.72 -15.91
N PHE A 642 14.04 16.34 -16.25
CA PHE A 642 14.42 14.92 -16.39
C PHE A 642 14.55 14.19 -15.05
N ASP A 643 14.72 14.92 -13.95
CA ASP A 643 14.86 14.37 -12.60
C ASP A 643 13.53 14.04 -11.93
N ARG A 644 12.39 14.37 -12.53
CA ARG A 644 11.06 14.16 -11.93
C ARG A 644 10.48 12.79 -12.33
N GLY A 645 9.89 12.07 -11.37
CA GLY A 645 9.29 10.75 -11.63
C GLY A 645 8.19 10.80 -12.69
N TRP A 646 7.18 11.66 -12.49
CA TRP A 646 6.03 11.79 -13.39
C TRP A 646 6.39 12.18 -14.83
N THR A 647 7.46 12.96 -15.05
CA THR A 647 7.83 13.40 -16.41
C THR A 647 8.33 12.24 -17.28
N LEU A 648 8.59 11.05 -16.72
CA LEU A 648 9.03 9.88 -17.49
C LEU A 648 7.92 9.40 -18.43
N GLN A 649 6.70 9.25 -17.91
CA GLN A 649 5.55 8.93 -18.74
C GLN A 649 5.21 10.09 -19.69
N GLU A 650 5.44 11.33 -19.28
CA GLU A 650 5.20 12.51 -20.14
C GLU A 650 6.20 12.59 -21.29
N LEU A 651 7.39 11.99 -21.15
CA LEU A 651 8.38 11.83 -22.21
C LEU A 651 8.04 10.69 -23.17
N LEU A 652 7.57 9.57 -22.63
CA LEU A 652 7.40 8.31 -23.35
C LEU A 652 6.02 8.17 -24.01
N ALA A 653 4.96 8.68 -23.39
CA ALA A 653 3.59 8.48 -23.85
C ALA A 653 3.24 9.30 -25.11
N PRO A 654 3.49 10.64 -25.17
CA PRO A 654 3.12 11.43 -26.33
C PRO A 654 3.94 11.06 -27.57
N ARG A 655 3.31 11.10 -28.74
CA ARG A 655 4.01 10.89 -30.02
C ARG A 655 4.79 12.12 -30.49
N LYS A 656 4.37 13.31 -30.07
CA LYS A 656 4.97 14.58 -30.48
C LYS A 656 5.27 15.44 -29.27
N HIS A 657 6.53 15.86 -29.15
CA HIS A 657 6.98 16.79 -28.13
C HIS A 657 7.51 18.05 -28.77
N VAL A 658 7.16 19.19 -28.19
CA VAL A 658 7.75 20.49 -28.49
C VAL A 658 8.38 21.01 -27.21
N PHE A 659 9.70 21.12 -27.20
CA PHE A 659 10.44 21.67 -26.05
C PHE A 659 10.38 23.19 -26.09
N VAL A 660 9.98 23.78 -24.97
CA VAL A 660 9.78 25.22 -24.81
C VAL A 660 10.64 25.70 -23.65
N SER A 661 11.47 26.71 -23.92
CA SER A 661 12.36 27.33 -22.93
C SER A 661 11.58 28.11 -21.87
N LYS A 662 12.29 28.53 -20.81
CA LYS A 662 11.81 29.45 -19.78
C LYS A 662 11.19 30.73 -20.33
N ASP A 663 11.73 31.22 -21.44
CA ASP A 663 11.29 32.44 -22.12
C ASP A 663 10.04 32.22 -23.01
N TRP A 664 9.42 31.03 -22.95
CA TRP A 664 8.34 30.60 -23.84
C TRP A 664 8.69 30.60 -25.33
N ILE A 665 9.97 30.41 -25.63
CA ILE A 665 10.49 30.27 -27.00
C ILE A 665 10.67 28.78 -27.31
N LYS A 666 10.15 28.34 -28.47
CA LYS A 666 10.33 26.99 -29.00
C LYS A 666 11.82 26.69 -29.21
N ILE A 667 12.31 25.63 -28.57
CA ILE A 667 13.67 25.10 -28.73
C ILE A 667 13.72 24.17 -29.95
N GLY A 668 12.79 23.22 -30.02
CA GLY A 668 12.67 22.25 -31.11
C GLY A 668 11.76 21.09 -30.73
N THR A 669 11.79 20.01 -31.51
CA THR A 669 10.96 18.81 -31.29
C THR A 669 11.82 17.60 -30.94
N LYS A 670 11.18 16.56 -30.37
CA LYS A 670 11.87 15.28 -30.09
C LYS A 670 12.36 14.57 -31.37
N ASP A 671 11.80 14.91 -32.53
CA ASP A 671 12.22 14.39 -33.84
C ASP A 671 13.55 15.01 -34.32
N ASP A 672 13.97 16.14 -33.73
CA ASP A 672 15.24 16.79 -34.08
C ASP A 672 16.43 15.94 -33.58
N PRO A 673 17.37 15.50 -34.43
CA PRO A 673 18.45 14.58 -34.02
C PRO A 673 19.35 15.13 -32.91
N GLU A 674 19.56 16.45 -32.87
CA GLU A 674 20.33 17.12 -31.82
C GLU A 674 19.61 17.03 -30.46
N ILE A 675 18.32 17.31 -30.43
CA ILE A 675 17.49 17.23 -29.21
C ILE A 675 17.37 15.79 -28.75
N LEU A 676 17.11 14.86 -29.67
CA LEU A 676 16.99 13.44 -29.35
C LEU A 676 18.27 12.90 -28.68
N ALA A 677 19.46 13.31 -29.15
CA ALA A 677 20.74 12.95 -28.54
C ALA A 677 20.93 13.54 -27.14
N LEU A 678 20.46 14.78 -26.90
CA LEU A 678 20.49 15.41 -25.58
C LEU A 678 19.53 14.73 -24.61
N VAL A 679 18.33 14.34 -25.06
CA VAL A 679 17.33 13.61 -24.27
C VAL A 679 17.82 12.20 -23.92
N GLU A 680 18.43 11.47 -24.87
CA GLU A 680 19.07 10.18 -24.59
C GLU A 680 20.15 10.32 -23.52
N ARG A 681 21.01 11.34 -23.63
CA ARG A 681 22.06 11.59 -22.64
C ARG A 681 21.49 11.91 -21.25
N ALA A 682 20.44 12.71 -21.17
CA ALA A 682 19.81 13.08 -19.90
C ALA A 682 19.10 11.90 -19.21
N THR A 683 18.54 10.96 -19.99
CA THR A 683 17.64 9.93 -19.46
C THR A 683 18.22 8.53 -19.45
N GLY A 684 19.25 8.25 -20.24
CA GLY A 684 19.76 6.91 -20.50
C GLY A 684 18.80 6.03 -21.31
N ILE A 685 17.72 6.59 -21.88
CA ILE A 685 16.74 5.84 -22.66
C ILE A 685 17.23 5.75 -24.12
N PRO A 686 17.30 4.56 -24.72
CA PRO A 686 17.78 4.39 -26.09
C PRO A 686 16.97 5.21 -27.11
N ARG A 687 17.64 5.77 -28.13
CA ARG A 687 16.98 6.52 -29.21
C ARG A 687 15.85 5.75 -29.88
N SER A 688 16.01 4.44 -30.08
CA SER A 688 14.98 3.60 -30.70
C SER A 688 13.68 3.60 -29.90
N VAL A 689 13.75 3.70 -28.56
CA VAL A 689 12.58 3.83 -27.70
C VAL A 689 12.04 5.27 -27.75
N LEU A 690 12.90 6.27 -27.62
CA LEU A 690 12.50 7.69 -27.62
C LEU A 690 11.83 8.14 -28.92
N ALA A 691 12.29 7.62 -30.06
CA ALA A 691 11.75 7.85 -31.40
C ALA A 691 10.50 6.99 -31.72
N GLY A 692 10.13 6.06 -30.83
CA GLY A 692 8.98 5.17 -31.02
C GLY A 692 9.22 4.03 -32.02
N GLU A 693 10.48 3.72 -32.36
CA GLU A 693 10.86 2.62 -33.27
C GLU A 693 10.81 1.26 -32.56
N ARG A 694 11.21 1.21 -31.28
CA ARG A 694 11.10 0.03 -30.39
C ARG A 694 9.93 0.25 -29.41
N PRO A 695 8.83 -0.52 -29.54
CA PRO A 695 7.72 -0.46 -28.58
C PRO A 695 8.18 -0.78 -27.15
N LEU A 696 7.57 -0.13 -26.15
CA LEU A 696 7.87 -0.42 -24.75
C LEU A 696 7.70 -1.90 -24.41
N ALA A 697 6.69 -2.58 -24.97
CA ALA A 697 6.44 -4.01 -24.75
C ALA A 697 7.66 -4.92 -25.00
N ASP A 698 8.53 -4.52 -25.94
CA ASP A 698 9.73 -5.26 -26.35
C ASP A 698 10.96 -4.92 -25.51
N VAL A 699 10.84 -3.95 -24.60
CA VAL A 699 11.88 -3.57 -23.66
C VAL A 699 11.72 -4.38 -22.36
N PRO A 700 12.80 -4.96 -21.80
CA PRO A 700 12.75 -5.65 -20.52
C PRO A 700 12.24 -4.75 -19.39
N ILE A 701 11.46 -5.31 -18.46
CA ILE A 701 10.89 -4.57 -17.33
C ILE A 701 12.00 -3.93 -16.48
N THR A 702 13.12 -4.63 -16.28
CA THR A 702 14.26 -4.12 -15.52
C THR A 702 14.84 -2.83 -16.11
N GLN A 703 14.96 -2.74 -17.44
CA GLN A 703 15.41 -1.52 -18.12
C GLN A 703 14.39 -0.39 -17.93
N ARG A 704 13.10 -0.69 -18.08
CA ARG A 704 12.03 0.31 -17.90
C ARG A 704 12.03 0.90 -16.48
N LEU A 705 12.23 0.05 -15.46
CA LEU A 705 12.36 0.48 -14.07
C LEU A 705 13.66 1.29 -13.84
N SER A 706 14.77 0.92 -14.51
CA SER A 706 16.05 1.64 -14.39
C SER A 706 15.97 3.10 -14.84
N TRP A 707 15.12 3.43 -15.82
CA TRP A 707 14.92 4.82 -16.29
C TRP A 707 14.30 5.75 -15.23
N ALA A 708 13.74 5.16 -14.18
CA ALA A 708 13.17 5.87 -13.05
C ALA A 708 14.08 5.90 -11.81
N ALA A 709 15.20 5.15 -11.83
CA ALA A 709 16.03 4.94 -10.64
C ALA A 709 16.70 6.22 -10.11
N ALA A 710 17.06 7.14 -10.99
CA ALA A 710 17.64 8.45 -10.63
C ALA A 710 16.59 9.54 -10.39
N ARG A 711 15.30 9.27 -10.63
CA ARG A 711 14.24 10.27 -10.57
C ARG A 711 13.69 10.44 -9.15
N THR A 712 13.23 11.64 -8.87
CA THR A 712 12.67 12.07 -7.59
C THR A 712 11.18 12.36 -7.71
N THR A 713 10.45 12.05 -6.65
CA THR A 713 9.02 12.34 -6.53
C THR A 713 8.74 13.07 -5.24
N THR A 714 7.70 13.91 -5.25
CA THR A 714 7.29 14.64 -4.04
C THR A 714 6.63 13.70 -3.03
N ARG A 715 5.80 12.77 -3.49
CA ARG A 715 5.25 11.67 -2.69
C ARG A 715 6.04 10.40 -3.01
N VAL A 716 6.37 9.59 -2.01
CA VAL A 716 7.19 8.38 -2.23
C VAL A 716 6.46 7.34 -3.06
N GLU A 717 5.14 7.25 -2.92
CA GLU A 717 4.27 6.32 -3.66
C GLU A 717 4.24 6.60 -5.16
N ASP A 718 4.46 7.87 -5.56
CA ASP A 718 4.50 8.28 -6.96
C ASP A 718 5.67 7.63 -7.72
N GLN A 719 6.70 7.14 -7.02
CA GLN A 719 7.75 6.31 -7.63
C GLN A 719 7.14 5.07 -8.31
N ALA A 720 6.07 4.52 -7.74
CA ALA A 720 5.36 3.40 -8.33
C ALA A 720 4.24 3.85 -9.27
N TYR A 721 3.44 4.83 -8.87
CA TYR A 721 2.25 5.22 -9.63
C TYR A 721 2.59 5.84 -10.99
N SER A 722 3.70 6.56 -11.09
CA SER A 722 4.19 7.12 -12.36
C SER A 722 4.68 6.08 -13.36
N LEU A 723 4.84 4.82 -12.95
CA LEU A 723 5.39 3.75 -13.79
C LEU A 723 4.35 2.74 -14.30
N MET A 724 3.11 2.80 -13.82
CA MET A 724 2.05 1.84 -14.12
C MET A 724 1.98 1.46 -15.62
N ASP A 725 1.78 2.44 -16.49
CA ASP A 725 1.71 2.19 -17.95
C ASP A 725 3.04 1.86 -18.60
N ILE A 726 4.14 2.39 -18.06
CA ILE A 726 5.49 2.11 -18.57
C ILE A 726 5.81 0.61 -18.42
N VAL A 727 5.44 0.02 -17.29
CA VAL A 727 5.57 -1.43 -17.05
C VAL A 727 4.36 -2.25 -17.52
N GLY A 728 3.28 -1.58 -17.96
CA GLY A 728 2.11 -2.20 -18.57
C GLY A 728 1.10 -2.81 -17.59
N VAL A 729 1.00 -2.28 -16.36
CA VAL A 729 0.03 -2.73 -15.34
C VAL A 729 -0.73 -1.56 -14.72
N LYS A 730 -1.82 -1.84 -14.00
CA LYS A 730 -2.60 -0.83 -13.28
C LYS A 730 -2.79 -1.28 -11.84
N ILE A 731 -2.46 -0.44 -10.87
CA ILE A 731 -2.71 -0.69 -9.45
C ILE A 731 -3.60 0.42 -8.87
N PRO A 732 -4.50 0.10 -7.92
CA PRO A 732 -5.27 1.13 -7.21
C PRO A 732 -4.37 2.11 -6.44
N VAL A 733 -4.65 3.40 -6.55
CA VAL A 733 -3.93 4.47 -5.84
C VAL A 733 -4.33 4.48 -4.36
N ALA A 734 -3.35 4.44 -3.47
CA ALA A 734 -3.54 4.45 -2.03
C ALA A 734 -2.46 5.30 -1.35
N TYR A 735 -2.57 6.63 -1.50
CA TYR A 735 -1.63 7.55 -0.88
C TYR A 735 -1.51 7.31 0.63
N GLY A 736 -0.28 7.43 1.12
CA GLY A 736 0.12 7.14 2.48
C GLY A 736 0.69 5.73 2.68
N GLU A 737 0.65 4.86 1.67
CA GLU A 737 1.24 3.51 1.73
C GLU A 737 2.77 3.48 1.56
N GLY A 738 3.42 4.62 1.37
CA GLY A 738 4.87 4.72 1.40
C GLY A 738 5.57 3.91 0.31
N ARG A 739 6.68 3.25 0.68
CA ARG A 739 7.42 2.35 -0.22
C ARG A 739 6.63 1.12 -0.67
N TYR A 740 5.50 0.82 -0.02
CA TYR A 740 4.71 -0.37 -0.33
C TYR A 740 4.00 -0.27 -1.68
N ALA A 741 3.79 0.94 -2.20
CA ALA A 741 3.29 1.15 -3.57
C ALA A 741 4.21 0.48 -4.61
N LEU A 742 5.53 0.55 -4.44
CA LEU A 742 6.50 -0.06 -5.36
C LEU A 742 6.47 -1.59 -5.31
N ILE A 743 6.28 -2.16 -4.12
CA ILE A 743 6.12 -3.61 -3.95
C ILE A 743 4.85 -4.08 -4.65
N ARG A 744 3.72 -3.39 -4.45
CA ARG A 744 2.46 -3.71 -5.13
C ARG A 744 2.57 -3.59 -6.66
N LEU A 745 3.33 -2.63 -7.16
CA LEU A 745 3.62 -2.53 -8.59
C LEU A 745 4.33 -3.78 -9.09
N GLN A 746 5.41 -4.21 -8.41
CA GLN A 746 6.16 -5.42 -8.76
C GLN A 746 5.31 -6.70 -8.67
N GLU A 747 4.44 -6.82 -7.66
CA GLU A 747 3.48 -7.91 -7.55
C GLU A 747 2.51 -7.94 -8.74
N GLU A 748 2.01 -6.78 -9.16
CA GLU A 748 1.10 -6.70 -10.31
C GLU A 748 1.81 -6.99 -11.63
N ILE A 749 3.08 -6.58 -11.78
CA ILE A 749 3.94 -6.99 -12.89
C ILE A 749 4.04 -8.51 -12.94
N LEU A 750 4.32 -9.18 -11.83
CA LEU A 750 4.42 -10.65 -11.79
C LEU A 750 3.13 -11.37 -12.16
N LYS A 751 1.97 -10.77 -11.87
CA LYS A 751 0.66 -11.33 -12.27
C LYS A 751 0.37 -11.15 -13.76
N ALA A 752 0.79 -10.02 -14.32
CA ALA A 752 0.51 -9.66 -15.71
C ALA A 752 1.56 -10.18 -16.70
N ASN A 753 2.81 -10.36 -16.24
CA ASN A 753 3.97 -10.60 -17.08
C ASN A 753 4.91 -11.63 -16.44
N SER A 754 5.40 -12.58 -17.24
CA SER A 754 6.40 -13.58 -16.86
C SER A 754 7.85 -13.11 -17.06
N ASP A 755 8.07 -11.81 -17.27
CA ASP A 755 9.40 -11.22 -17.45
C ASP A 755 10.28 -11.38 -16.20
N GLN A 756 11.17 -12.36 -16.26
CA GLN A 756 12.10 -12.70 -15.19
C GLN A 756 13.14 -11.62 -14.92
N THR A 757 13.33 -10.65 -15.83
CA THR A 757 14.26 -9.53 -15.60
C THR A 757 13.84 -8.66 -14.41
N LEU A 758 12.60 -8.77 -13.93
CA LEU A 758 12.18 -8.12 -12.69
C LEU A 758 13.08 -8.48 -11.50
N TYR A 759 13.68 -9.69 -11.47
CA TYR A 759 14.55 -10.13 -10.38
C TYR A 759 16.01 -9.68 -10.52
N THR A 760 16.38 -8.98 -11.60
CA THR A 760 17.76 -8.56 -11.85
C THR A 760 18.04 -7.16 -11.29
N TRP A 761 17.66 -6.95 -10.03
CA TRP A 761 17.99 -5.75 -9.26
C TRP A 761 19.21 -6.00 -8.37
N GLY A 762 19.85 -4.93 -7.91
CA GLY A 762 21.04 -4.97 -7.07
C GLY A 762 22.35 -4.92 -7.86
N PRO A 763 23.49 -5.00 -7.15
CA PRO A 763 24.81 -4.91 -7.76
C PRO A 763 25.09 -6.13 -8.65
N CYS A 764 25.51 -5.87 -9.90
CA CYS A 764 26.05 -6.90 -10.77
C CYS A 764 27.50 -7.18 -10.37
N TYR A 765 27.78 -8.40 -9.91
CA TYR A 765 29.14 -8.84 -9.59
C TYR A 765 29.72 -9.67 -10.73
N ASP A 766 30.97 -9.38 -11.10
CA ASP A 766 31.79 -10.34 -11.86
C ASP A 766 31.94 -11.63 -11.00
N PRO A 767 31.83 -12.83 -11.59
CA PRO A 767 32.08 -14.11 -10.91
C PRO A 767 33.36 -14.13 -10.04
N ILE A 768 34.41 -13.43 -10.45
CA ILE A 768 35.70 -13.32 -9.73
C ILE A 768 35.58 -12.42 -8.48
N SER A 769 34.68 -11.45 -8.51
CA SER A 769 34.40 -10.56 -7.38
C SER A 769 33.46 -11.22 -6.37
N ALA A 770 32.51 -12.04 -6.84
CA ALA A 770 31.58 -12.78 -5.98
C ALA A 770 32.30 -13.80 -5.07
N THR A 771 33.38 -14.43 -5.55
CA THR A 771 34.19 -15.39 -4.77
C THR A 771 34.94 -14.72 -3.61
N ARG A 772 35.31 -13.44 -3.71
CA ARG A 772 36.03 -12.71 -2.65
C ARG A 772 35.13 -12.24 -1.52
N LEU A 773 33.83 -12.11 -1.76
CA LEU A 773 32.85 -11.78 -0.71
C LEU A 773 32.65 -12.94 0.26
N GLY A 774 32.85 -14.19 -0.18
CA GLY A 774 32.74 -15.39 0.67
C GLY A 774 33.88 -15.56 1.68
N ASP A 775 35.06 -14.98 1.45
CA ASP A 775 36.27 -15.22 2.25
C ASP A 775 36.59 -14.11 3.28
N SER A 776 35.86 -12.99 3.27
CA SER A 776 36.13 -11.86 4.17
C SER A 776 35.41 -11.98 5.51
N SER A 777 35.90 -12.90 6.35
CA SER A 777 35.69 -12.84 7.80
C SER A 777 36.59 -11.75 8.42
N SER A 778 36.28 -10.46 8.23
CA SER A 778 36.61 -9.39 9.20
C SER A 778 36.23 -7.98 8.73
N SER A 779 35.70 -7.22 9.69
CA SER A 779 35.42 -5.77 9.71
C SER A 779 34.26 -5.26 8.84
N SER A 780 33.11 -5.13 9.49
CA SER A 780 31.96 -4.32 9.09
C SER A 780 32.36 -2.86 8.84
N PRO A 781 32.00 -2.27 7.68
CA PRO A 781 31.67 -0.87 7.61
C PRO A 781 30.24 -0.67 8.15
N HIS A 782 30.09 0.40 8.91
CA HIS A 782 28.86 0.79 9.62
C HIS A 782 27.63 0.95 8.70
N ALA A 783 26.51 0.40 9.19
CA ALA A 783 25.14 0.91 9.12
C ALA A 783 24.68 1.67 7.85
N ASP A 784 23.91 0.98 7.02
CA ASP A 784 22.62 1.48 6.52
C ASP A 784 21.74 0.29 6.08
N ALA A 785 20.55 0.20 6.70
CA ALA A 785 19.41 -0.71 6.46
C ALA A 785 19.64 -2.24 6.49
N PRO A 786 18.73 -3.03 7.10
CA PRO A 786 18.79 -4.49 6.99
C PRO A 786 18.72 -4.88 5.51
N THR A 787 19.78 -5.54 5.06
CA THR A 787 19.99 -6.08 3.72
C THR A 787 18.75 -6.82 3.22
N SER A 788 18.36 -6.53 1.98
CA SER A 788 17.32 -7.10 1.11
C SER A 788 17.29 -8.64 0.99
N ALA A 789 18.07 -9.38 1.77
CA ALA A 789 18.22 -10.83 1.69
C ALA A 789 16.98 -11.64 2.10
N GLN A 790 15.92 -10.99 2.60
CA GLN A 790 14.66 -11.66 2.97
C GLN A 790 13.52 -11.49 1.97
N PHE A 791 13.64 -10.61 0.97
CA PHE A 791 12.54 -10.29 0.05
C PHE A 791 12.96 -10.50 -1.41
N MET A 792 12.11 -11.17 -2.21
CA MET A 792 12.40 -11.38 -3.65
C MET A 792 12.23 -10.10 -4.49
N LEU A 793 11.54 -9.09 -3.97
CA LEU A 793 11.21 -7.85 -4.67
C LEU A 793 12.05 -6.69 -4.13
N ALA A 794 12.46 -5.79 -5.03
CA ALA A 794 13.30 -4.65 -4.69
C ALA A 794 12.56 -3.69 -3.73
N SER A 795 13.26 -3.16 -2.74
CA SER A 795 12.69 -2.22 -1.77
C SER A 795 12.72 -0.77 -2.26
N SER A 796 13.56 -0.48 -3.26
CA SER A 796 13.78 0.83 -3.85
C SER A 796 14.06 0.73 -5.35
N LEU A 797 13.62 1.74 -6.13
CA LEU A 797 13.95 1.84 -7.56
C LEU A 797 15.44 2.01 -7.83
N HIS A 798 16.20 2.58 -6.88
CA HIS A 798 17.65 2.76 -7.02
C HIS A 798 18.37 1.42 -7.22
N GLU A 799 17.79 0.32 -6.74
CA GLU A 799 18.34 -1.03 -6.92
C GLU A 799 18.35 -1.47 -8.40
N PHE A 800 17.56 -0.84 -9.28
CA PHE A 800 17.56 -1.10 -10.72
C PHE A 800 18.52 -0.20 -11.52
N ALA A 801 19.23 0.73 -10.89
CA ALA A 801 20.06 1.72 -11.61
C ALA A 801 21.13 1.08 -12.51
N GLY A 802 21.68 -0.07 -12.10
CA GLY A 802 22.68 -0.83 -12.86
C GLY A 802 22.12 -1.73 -13.96
N SER A 803 20.79 -1.81 -14.12
CA SER A 803 20.11 -2.82 -14.94
C SER A 803 19.75 -2.32 -16.35
N SER A 804 20.16 -1.10 -16.72
CA SER A 804 19.81 -0.46 -18.00
C SER A 804 20.36 -1.17 -19.24
N ALA A 805 21.44 -1.96 -19.09
CA ALA A 805 22.07 -2.70 -20.19
C ALA A 805 21.59 -4.16 -20.34
N LEU A 806 20.65 -4.62 -19.50
CA LEU A 806 20.22 -6.02 -19.49
C LEU A 806 19.15 -6.28 -20.54
N ASP A 807 19.44 -7.08 -21.57
CA ASP A 807 18.43 -7.57 -22.52
C ASP A 807 17.95 -8.99 -22.19
N ARG A 808 16.73 -9.32 -22.65
CA ARG A 808 16.18 -10.68 -22.55
C ARG A 808 16.85 -11.55 -23.61
N ILE A 809 17.21 -12.78 -23.22
CA ILE A 809 17.66 -13.83 -24.13
C ILE A 809 16.46 -14.73 -24.42
N THR A 810 16.17 -14.96 -25.70
CA THR A 810 15.14 -15.91 -26.14
C THR A 810 15.63 -17.35 -25.99
N PRO A 811 14.74 -18.35 -25.89
CA PRO A 811 15.15 -19.76 -25.86
C PRO A 811 16.00 -20.18 -27.06
N ASP A 812 15.76 -19.59 -28.23
CA ASP A 812 16.53 -19.87 -29.45
C ASP A 812 17.95 -19.29 -29.36
N GLU A 813 18.09 -18.02 -28.93
CA GLU A 813 19.40 -17.42 -28.65
C GLU A 813 20.15 -18.18 -27.53
N LEU A 814 19.43 -18.67 -26.52
CA LEU A 814 20.00 -19.49 -25.45
C LEU A 814 20.48 -20.85 -25.98
N ALA A 815 19.82 -21.43 -26.97
CA ALA A 815 20.24 -22.68 -27.60
C ALA A 815 21.45 -22.49 -28.53
N GLU A 816 21.63 -21.28 -29.09
CA GLU A 816 22.81 -20.90 -29.86
C GLU A 816 24.03 -20.59 -28.98
N LEU A 817 23.80 -20.14 -27.74
CA LEU A 817 24.83 -20.18 -26.72
C LEU A 817 25.11 -21.66 -26.46
N GLU A 818 26.24 -22.17 -26.96
CA GLU A 818 26.71 -23.54 -26.74
C GLU A 818 27.07 -23.79 -25.25
N ILE A 819 26.15 -23.50 -24.34
CA ILE A 819 26.28 -23.73 -22.90
C ILE A 819 26.30 -25.25 -22.74
N PRO A 820 27.40 -25.83 -22.24
CA PRO A 820 27.48 -27.26 -22.05
C PRO A 820 26.44 -27.64 -21.00
N VAL A 821 25.31 -28.18 -21.45
CA VAL A 821 24.30 -28.78 -20.58
C VAL A 821 24.89 -30.09 -20.06
N ALA A 822 25.72 -30.00 -19.03
CA ALA A 822 26.01 -31.16 -18.21
C ALA A 822 24.68 -31.53 -17.53
N ASN A 823 24.18 -32.73 -17.82
CA ASN A 823 22.95 -33.29 -17.27
C ASN A 823 23.04 -33.64 -15.78
N GLU A 824 23.99 -33.06 -15.06
CA GLU A 824 24.07 -33.09 -13.61
C GLU A 824 23.72 -31.68 -13.16
N ALA A 825 22.65 -31.57 -12.37
CA ALA A 825 22.12 -30.32 -11.84
C ALA A 825 23.24 -29.33 -11.47
N PHE A 826 23.00 -28.03 -11.68
CA PHE A 826 23.80 -26.90 -11.21
C PHE A 826 24.27 -27.09 -9.74
N GLU A 827 25.30 -27.90 -9.51
CA GLU A 827 26.05 -27.97 -8.27
C GLU A 827 27.07 -26.84 -8.34
N LEU A 828 26.69 -25.67 -7.85
CA LEU A 828 27.58 -24.53 -7.56
C LEU A 828 28.59 -24.85 -6.43
N THR A 829 29.12 -26.07 -6.36
CA THR A 829 30.06 -26.51 -5.32
C THR A 829 31.35 -27.15 -5.82
N GLN A 830 31.60 -27.28 -7.13
CA GLN A 830 32.85 -27.91 -7.63
C GLN A 830 33.65 -27.13 -8.68
N LEU A 831 33.67 -25.79 -8.64
CA LEU A 831 34.62 -24.98 -9.43
C LEU A 831 35.81 -24.47 -8.61
N SER A 832 36.31 -25.25 -7.64
CA SER A 832 37.53 -24.92 -6.89
C SER A 832 38.75 -25.81 -7.19
N HIS A 833 38.64 -26.86 -8.01
CA HIS A 833 39.75 -27.79 -8.23
C HIS A 833 39.87 -28.33 -9.66
N SER A 834 40.06 -27.47 -10.67
CA SER A 834 40.54 -27.92 -11.99
C SER A 834 41.04 -26.80 -12.91
N PHE A 835 41.90 -25.90 -12.40
CA PHE A 835 42.82 -25.16 -13.26
C PHE A 835 44.26 -25.37 -12.78
N SER A 836 44.75 -26.60 -12.97
CA SER A 836 46.18 -26.86 -13.01
C SER A 836 46.62 -27.09 -14.45
N ALA A 837 47.31 -26.07 -14.98
CA ALA A 837 48.40 -26.18 -15.97
C ALA A 837 48.20 -27.08 -17.21
N SER A 838 47.76 -26.45 -18.30
CA SER A 838 48.32 -26.61 -19.66
C SER A 838 47.75 -25.46 -20.51
N GLY A 839 48.46 -24.38 -20.80
CA GLY A 839 49.62 -24.38 -21.67
C GLY A 839 49.17 -24.55 -23.11
N VAL A 840 48.87 -23.45 -23.82
CA VAL A 840 49.22 -23.15 -25.24
C VAL A 840 48.51 -21.86 -25.71
N GLN A 841 49.36 -20.86 -25.95
CA GLN A 841 49.36 -19.74 -26.91
C GLN A 841 48.06 -19.20 -27.57
N THR A 842 47.79 -17.92 -27.24
CA THR A 842 47.46 -16.79 -28.14
C THR A 842 47.06 -17.06 -29.60
N SER A 843 45.84 -16.66 -29.96
CA SER A 843 45.56 -15.64 -31.00
C SER A 843 44.19 -15.03 -30.77
#